data_AF-F9S1I3-F1
#
_entry.id   AF-F9S1I3-F1
#
_cell.length_a   1.000
_cell.length_b   1.000
_cell.length_c   1.000
_cell.angle_alpha   90.00
_cell.angle_beta   90.00
_cell.angle_gamma   90.00
#
_symmetry.space_group_name_H-M   'P 1'
#
loop_
_entity.id
_entity.type
_entity.pdbx_description
1 polymer ?
#
loop_
_entity_poly.entity_id
_entity_poly.type
_entity_poly.pdbx_seq_one_letter_code
_entity_poly.pdbx_strand_id
1 'polypeptide(L)'
;MKILLRLFVVMLGFIATTAFAQFEFGVIDGKDCHSTSCTITFAKSYKEVPVVFVMASINKNDIANTDPAIATLESVSLTQAKVKQRNVFTTPNQIMDPIYYVVAEPGIWAPDPNQPNNVVEVGRLTTSKYQQQGNRSGESWDSHTYSISLDGRDPVVLAQVQPDASKTFWVTAAIHRPDNTGFRFALDFGRQALPSLPERTRDVGYLVAPSFTGVTADNIDFSFVKSPVTYSQKNGLAGLIESCRDTKIDLPQSYHDYGVIAKKQTRNGGDGGWVRACDLSAENHFTLTLEEDHTNRSHPVPEELAYFVYGSPKIDICEYFPSSLQNNNYHQGKPFGGTISANGNDTKIFLPNLDPLSYQSINFSGKNSGCIYDGTNTEACLIDASLTFPDFPPALQSFSHGSKKFTCSKGNCTITPGSYSEVEIDSNATLTFLNGEYWIKELELENGASIETKGQVFIHYLEFDVDGNNVNVNARGYYEDLVLIGHGNASHLATNKNSLTMKALWYVDSSSAISIQGNGFEFEGSISAQQILITSNNHIIDAKPPRQCYVPDGRYELLVTPPRDSGLVCGEEKPTFTINTKKDGVPMMEGVTVELYYKQVGDAPYLKAKVVDNIGSAISDTQFLTNSAGKLKLEISTSDPDKTELSSDYTLKVQMNQDRRNIVYRNFQFYPFEFSIDDANIIAGQSVDITAKVYTCDKNNQPQIATQYQGKPEVSYELVVPSAAIGGSKGTLTYEPKFLNGEATSPLIITESGQFIITLEDTEFDCSGLNHCPVGGKGVLAGDFELKSRPYKIAICDVKESDDNSNLNPATTTEDLGFMAAGRPFLATFIPIVHFDSKGAAQGECAYPVTSNYALDNGPIEVDYSLAYPISGEIGVITPSVEPAFSPTSPSLTVQYWWDEVGTIEFKTSANYMDGSLVDDTQNIGRFYPNHFAISQSDWTAPANQNSITYLSQPFESTAIKVAALAYGKSDPVKNYHLFVENDLQAAFNVQQDSAGDNELVLDLLASNWQLHAGGSYWVFSDAAQVNRNQTVNGLTISSKENGPFNIDTAIEPLSRDTDFGLSLFGEHDPVSFDQDTVVVSQAFLHQPALRYGRMVLGSSGGQSGSELTVPLRVEYWDGAQFVINDDDNNSKLNSLAGYVCKQTIWSEGTTSNSALSGATTSTSVTMGEYDQLKANADTVDSTVREQVRFWLRLDDTPSTGHTSPQVTRSGVSCGASATAQPWLQYNWSSDGDEDPSTVATFGIFRGNDKIIFRRESGLVGL
;
A
#
# COMPACT_ATOMS: atom_id res chain seq x y z
N MET A 1 41.43 -59.35 36.85
CA MET A 1 40.00 -59.68 36.61
C MET A 1 38.98 -58.96 37.54
N LYS A 2 39.37 -57.89 38.27
CA LYS A 2 38.44 -56.97 38.97
C LYS A 2 38.57 -55.49 38.56
N ILE A 3 39.48 -55.20 37.62
CA ILE A 3 39.74 -53.84 37.10
C ILE A 3 39.08 -53.61 35.72
N LEU A 4 38.91 -54.66 34.91
CA LEU A 4 38.17 -54.56 33.63
C LEU A 4 36.65 -54.37 33.81
N LEU A 5 36.07 -54.80 34.93
CA LEU A 5 34.63 -54.67 35.19
C LEU A 5 34.23 -53.29 35.74
N ARG A 6 35.20 -52.47 36.18
CA ARG A 6 34.95 -51.08 36.61
C ARG A 6 35.07 -50.06 35.48
N LEU A 7 35.76 -50.38 34.38
CA LEU A 7 35.76 -49.51 33.19
C LEU A 7 34.50 -49.66 32.32
N PHE A 8 33.83 -50.83 32.36
CA PHE A 8 32.63 -51.05 31.54
C PHE A 8 31.34 -50.42 32.13
N VAL A 9 31.33 -50.06 33.42
CA VAL A 9 30.18 -49.42 34.08
C VAL A 9 30.26 -47.89 34.07
N VAL A 10 31.43 -47.31 33.75
CA VAL A 10 31.60 -45.84 33.65
C VAL A 10 31.44 -45.34 32.20
N MET A 11 31.45 -46.24 31.21
CA MET A 11 31.23 -45.88 29.79
C MET A 11 29.78 -46.02 29.30
N LEU A 12 28.86 -46.42 30.20
CA LEU A 12 27.44 -46.65 29.91
C LEU A 12 26.51 -45.59 30.54
N GLY A 13 27.07 -44.44 30.95
CA GLY A 13 26.33 -43.41 31.67
C GLY A 13 26.69 -42.00 31.22
N PHE A 14 26.60 -41.71 29.92
CA PHE A 14 26.40 -40.36 29.36
C PHE A 14 25.95 -40.50 27.89
N ILE A 15 24.89 -41.27 27.63
CA ILE A 15 23.97 -40.86 26.58
C ILE A 15 23.04 -39.91 27.33
N ALA A 16 23.34 -38.62 27.28
CA ALA A 16 22.36 -37.63 27.66
C ALA A 16 21.18 -37.86 26.71
N THR A 17 20.14 -38.54 27.18
CA THR A 17 18.81 -38.41 26.61
C THR A 17 18.57 -36.91 26.59
N THR A 18 18.61 -36.29 25.40
CA THR A 18 18.21 -34.90 25.22
C THR A 18 16.85 -34.76 25.88
N ALA A 19 16.80 -34.03 26.99
CA ALA A 19 15.56 -33.85 27.70
C ALA A 19 14.67 -32.99 26.80
N PHE A 20 13.52 -33.51 26.38
CA PHE A 20 12.47 -32.69 25.79
C PHE A 20 11.89 -31.84 26.93
N ALA A 21 12.40 -30.62 27.08
CA ALA A 21 11.83 -29.66 28.01
C ALA A 21 10.52 -29.12 27.43
N GLN A 22 9.60 -28.72 28.31
CA GLN A 22 8.28 -28.26 27.88
C GLN A 22 8.36 -26.83 27.34
N PHE A 23 7.66 -26.55 26.26
CA PHE A 23 7.41 -25.19 25.78
C PHE A 23 6.02 -25.12 25.14
N GLU A 24 5.35 -23.99 25.25
CA GLU A 24 4.06 -23.75 24.62
C GLU A 24 4.00 -22.33 24.08
N PHE A 25 3.06 -22.06 23.20
CA PHE A 25 2.87 -20.76 22.60
C PHE A 25 1.39 -20.55 22.29
N GLY A 26 1.01 -19.31 22.03
CA GLY A 26 -0.38 -19.01 21.74
C GLY A 26 -0.65 -17.53 21.64
N VAL A 27 -1.94 -17.22 21.58
CA VAL A 27 -2.44 -15.88 21.37
C VAL A 27 -3.42 -15.50 22.48
N ILE A 28 -3.32 -14.26 22.95
CA ILE A 28 -4.36 -13.61 23.76
C ILE A 28 -5.12 -12.72 22.79
N ASP A 29 -6.36 -13.09 22.48
CA ASP A 29 -7.22 -12.40 21.50
C ASP A 29 -8.56 -12.01 22.15
N GLY A 30 -9.09 -10.85 21.77
CA GLY A 30 -10.36 -10.30 22.24
C GLY A 30 -10.36 -9.85 23.71
N LYS A 31 -9.19 -9.53 24.30
CA LYS A 31 -9.08 -9.20 25.74
C LYS A 31 -8.42 -7.84 25.99
N ASP A 32 -9.01 -7.07 26.90
CA ASP A 32 -8.42 -5.84 27.42
C ASP A 32 -7.31 -6.14 28.43
N CYS A 33 -6.07 -6.21 27.93
CA CYS A 33 -4.86 -6.36 28.73
C CYS A 33 -4.28 -5.03 29.23
N HIS A 34 -4.97 -3.91 29.00
CA HIS A 34 -4.54 -2.57 29.42
C HIS A 34 -5.15 -2.19 30.78
N SER A 35 -6.49 -2.23 30.89
CA SER A 35 -7.18 -1.88 32.15
C SER A 35 -6.93 -2.90 33.25
N THR A 36 -6.79 -4.17 32.88
CA THR A 36 -6.48 -5.29 33.77
C THR A 36 -5.44 -6.22 33.16
N SER A 37 -4.71 -6.97 33.98
CA SER A 37 -3.70 -7.90 33.49
C SER A 37 -4.36 -9.17 32.95
N CYS A 38 -4.04 -9.52 31.71
CA CYS A 38 -4.46 -10.77 31.09
C CYS A 38 -3.67 -11.96 31.67
N THR A 39 -4.35 -13.07 31.91
CA THR A 39 -3.72 -14.30 32.44
C THR A 39 -3.53 -15.31 31.32
N ILE A 40 -2.29 -15.73 31.10
CA ILE A 40 -1.91 -16.92 30.32
C ILE A 40 -1.92 -18.09 31.30
N THR A 41 -2.77 -19.09 31.05
CA THR A 41 -2.76 -20.34 31.81
C THR A 41 -1.94 -21.35 31.03
N PHE A 42 -0.94 -21.95 31.68
CA PHE A 42 -0.07 -22.92 31.03
C PHE A 42 -0.77 -24.26 30.90
N ALA A 43 -0.78 -24.80 29.68
CA ALA A 43 -1.27 -26.15 29.40
C ALA A 43 -0.23 -27.19 29.79
N LYS A 44 1.06 -26.84 29.71
CA LYS A 44 2.18 -27.70 30.10
C LYS A 44 2.60 -27.51 31.55
N SER A 45 3.20 -28.55 32.13
CA SER A 45 3.75 -28.53 33.48
C SER A 45 5.26 -28.32 33.44
N TYR A 46 5.75 -27.26 34.07
CA TYR A 46 7.17 -26.90 34.10
C TYR A 46 7.84 -27.32 35.42
N LYS A 47 9.10 -27.75 35.37
CA LYS A 47 9.85 -28.14 36.60
C LYS A 47 10.38 -26.93 37.36
N GLU A 48 10.69 -25.87 36.64
CA GLU A 48 11.12 -24.58 37.16
C GLU A 48 10.27 -23.47 36.53
N VAL A 49 10.28 -22.27 37.13
CA VAL A 49 9.51 -21.15 36.59
C VAL A 49 9.96 -20.91 35.14
N PRO A 50 9.06 -20.99 34.14
CA PRO A 50 9.43 -20.87 32.74
C PRO A 50 9.79 -19.43 32.37
N VAL A 51 10.51 -19.27 31.27
CA VAL A 51 10.78 -17.97 30.66
C VAL A 51 9.64 -17.67 29.69
N VAL A 52 9.06 -16.48 29.78
CA VAL A 52 7.97 -16.05 28.89
C VAL A 52 8.47 -14.94 27.97
N PHE A 53 8.13 -15.06 26.70
CA PHE A 53 8.34 -14.05 25.65
C PHE A 53 6.98 -13.61 25.14
N VAL A 54 6.83 -12.32 24.89
CA VAL A 54 5.59 -11.74 24.36
C VAL A 54 5.87 -10.85 23.16
N MET A 55 4.93 -10.80 22.23
CA MET A 55 4.94 -9.90 21.08
C MET A 55 3.74 -8.98 21.14
N ALA A 56 4.03 -7.69 21.08
CA ALA A 56 3.01 -6.66 21.00
C ALA A 56 2.46 -6.56 19.58
N SER A 57 1.16 -6.32 19.43
CA SER A 57 0.53 -5.96 18.17
C SER A 57 0.23 -4.46 18.09
N ILE A 58 -0.09 -3.99 16.89
CA ILE A 58 -0.65 -2.67 16.62
C ILE A 58 -1.74 -2.83 15.56
N ASN A 59 -2.89 -2.17 15.74
CA ASN A 59 -3.98 -2.28 14.78
C ASN A 59 -3.64 -1.50 13.51
N LYS A 60 -3.45 -2.21 12.39
CA LYS A 60 -3.10 -1.63 11.09
C LYS A 60 -4.09 -0.59 10.57
N ASN A 61 -5.36 -0.67 10.98
CA ASN A 61 -6.43 0.23 10.51
C ASN A 61 -6.57 1.50 11.34
N ASP A 62 -5.89 1.59 12.49
CA ASP A 62 -6.06 2.68 13.44
C ASP A 62 -4.74 3.06 14.12
N ILE A 63 -3.65 3.03 13.33
CA ILE A 63 -2.28 3.31 13.78
C ILE A 63 -2.15 4.76 14.30
N ALA A 64 -2.87 5.70 13.68
CA ALA A 64 -2.81 7.13 13.98
C ALA A 64 -3.22 7.47 15.43
N ASN A 65 -4.11 6.66 16.02
CA ASN A 65 -4.59 6.85 17.38
C ASN A 65 -3.89 5.94 18.41
N THR A 66 -2.78 5.29 18.01
CA THR A 66 -2.03 4.41 18.91
C THR A 66 -0.93 5.16 19.62
N ASP A 67 -0.88 5.05 20.94
CA ASP A 67 0.26 5.50 21.72
C ASP A 67 1.38 4.45 21.71
N PRO A 68 2.65 4.87 21.95
CA PRO A 68 3.74 3.93 22.21
C PRO A 68 3.40 3.03 23.40
N ALA A 69 3.29 1.73 23.13
CA ALA A 69 2.91 0.72 24.10
C ALA A 69 3.72 -0.57 23.94
N ILE A 70 3.91 -1.27 25.05
CA ILE A 70 4.55 -2.59 25.10
C ILE A 70 3.69 -3.60 25.86
N ALA A 71 3.87 -4.88 25.54
CA ALA A 71 3.42 -5.97 26.41
C ALA A 71 4.51 -6.27 27.46
N THR A 72 4.14 -6.18 28.74
CA THR A 72 5.02 -6.52 29.87
C THR A 72 4.51 -7.73 30.64
N LEU A 73 5.43 -8.46 31.26
CA LEU A 73 5.11 -9.50 32.23
C LEU A 73 4.98 -8.87 33.62
N GLU A 74 3.91 -9.18 34.33
CA GLU A 74 3.72 -8.75 35.73
C GLU A 74 4.03 -9.87 36.73
N SER A 75 3.79 -11.12 36.35
CA SER A 75 4.16 -12.28 37.16
C SER A 75 4.27 -13.51 36.27
N VAL A 76 5.18 -14.41 36.62
CA VAL A 76 5.28 -15.74 36.03
C VAL A 76 5.42 -16.75 37.17
N SER A 77 4.64 -17.82 37.10
CA SER A 77 4.63 -18.93 38.05
C SER A 77 4.82 -20.24 37.30
N LEU A 78 4.73 -21.39 37.96
CA LEU A 78 4.82 -22.69 37.29
C LEU A 78 3.58 -23.04 36.42
N THR A 79 2.46 -22.34 36.61
CA THR A 79 1.17 -22.71 36.00
C THR A 79 0.51 -21.57 35.23
N GLN A 80 1.00 -20.35 35.37
CA GLN A 80 0.42 -19.18 34.70
C GLN A 80 1.41 -18.01 34.62
N ALA A 81 1.19 -17.13 33.67
CA ALA A 81 1.79 -15.80 33.58
C ALA A 81 0.72 -14.71 33.49
N LYS A 82 1.04 -13.51 33.98
CA LYS A 82 0.21 -12.32 33.78
C LYS A 82 0.91 -11.33 32.87
N VAL A 83 0.21 -10.93 31.83
CA VAL A 83 0.66 -9.94 30.83
C VAL A 83 -0.17 -8.67 31.00
N LYS A 84 0.50 -7.52 30.92
CA LYS A 84 -0.16 -6.21 30.94
C LYS A 84 0.42 -5.33 29.84
N GLN A 85 -0.48 -4.72 29.06
CA GLN A 85 -0.14 -3.63 28.16
C GLN A 85 0.21 -2.41 29.02
N ARG A 86 1.43 -1.90 28.84
CA ARG A 86 1.87 -0.65 29.45
C ARG A 86 2.13 0.37 28.35
N ASN A 87 1.44 1.49 28.46
CA ASN A 87 1.74 2.66 27.68
C ASN A 87 2.99 3.30 28.30
N VAL A 88 3.88 3.79 27.46
CA VAL A 88 5.09 4.47 27.92
C VAL A 88 4.73 5.80 28.61
N PHE A 89 3.56 6.37 28.29
CA PHE A 89 3.02 7.63 28.83
C PHE A 89 1.62 7.50 29.43
N THR A 90 1.19 8.51 30.20
CA THR A 90 -0.05 8.51 31.02
C THR A 90 -1.36 8.76 30.25
N THR A 91 -1.36 8.60 28.93
CA THR A 91 -2.56 8.70 28.09
C THR A 91 -3.12 7.30 27.84
N PRO A 92 -4.43 7.07 28.03
CA PRO A 92 -5.06 5.84 27.58
C PRO A 92 -5.53 6.01 26.14
N ASN A 93 -5.03 5.18 25.21
CA ASN A 93 -5.83 4.70 24.07
C ASN A 93 -5.21 3.52 23.30
N GLN A 94 -6.12 2.81 22.62
CA GLN A 94 -6.07 1.52 21.89
C GLN A 94 -5.59 0.28 22.68
N ILE A 95 -6.46 -0.73 22.74
CA ILE A 95 -6.16 -2.05 23.29
C ILE A 95 -5.28 -2.81 22.30
N MET A 96 -4.20 -3.39 22.79
CA MET A 96 -3.32 -4.28 22.05
C MET A 96 -3.99 -5.64 21.90
N ASP A 97 -4.51 -5.92 20.71
CA ASP A 97 -5.26 -7.12 20.41
C ASP A 97 -4.94 -7.60 18.98
N PRO A 98 -4.33 -8.79 18.79
CA PRO A 98 -3.98 -9.78 19.81
C PRO A 98 -2.57 -9.60 20.43
N ILE A 99 -2.24 -10.31 21.52
CA ILE A 99 -0.87 -10.45 22.06
C ILE A 99 -0.38 -11.89 21.89
N TYR A 100 0.73 -12.09 21.17
CA TYR A 100 1.33 -13.42 20.98
C TYR A 100 2.33 -13.74 22.09
N TYR A 101 2.47 -15.01 22.46
CA TYR A 101 3.40 -15.43 23.50
C TYR A 101 4.06 -16.79 23.23
N VAL A 102 5.25 -16.97 23.81
CA VAL A 102 5.95 -18.25 23.93
C VAL A 102 6.39 -18.43 25.38
N VAL A 103 6.16 -19.60 25.94
CA VAL A 103 6.59 -20.03 27.27
C VAL A 103 7.55 -21.17 27.08
N ALA A 104 8.73 -21.08 27.69
CA ALA A 104 9.79 -22.05 27.51
C ALA A 104 10.44 -22.43 28.84
N GLU A 105 10.65 -23.73 29.05
CA GLU A 105 11.38 -24.24 30.21
C GLU A 105 12.88 -23.87 30.11
N PRO A 106 13.51 -23.37 31.18
CA PRO A 106 14.95 -23.13 31.20
C PRO A 106 15.76 -24.42 30.97
N GLY A 107 16.87 -24.31 30.26
CA GLY A 107 17.78 -25.41 29.95
C GLY A 107 18.10 -25.53 28.46
N ILE A 108 18.72 -26.64 28.09
CA ILE A 108 19.03 -27.00 26.70
C ILE A 108 18.15 -28.17 26.29
N TRP A 109 17.41 -28.01 25.21
CA TRP A 109 16.45 -29.00 24.73
C TRP A 109 16.19 -28.86 23.23
N ALA A 110 15.65 -29.89 22.59
CA ALA A 110 15.29 -29.87 21.18
C ALA A 110 13.77 -29.63 21.04
N PRO A 111 13.32 -28.57 20.34
CA PRO A 111 11.89 -28.28 20.13
C PRO A 111 11.21 -29.29 19.21
N ASP A 112 11.97 -29.86 18.27
CA ASP A 112 11.49 -30.86 17.31
C ASP A 112 12.02 -32.26 17.68
N PRO A 113 11.13 -33.22 18.03
CA PRO A 113 11.51 -34.60 18.33
C PRO A 113 12.22 -35.35 17.20
N ASN A 114 11.94 -34.99 15.94
CA ASN A 114 12.52 -35.58 14.75
C ASN A 114 13.86 -34.93 14.37
N GLN A 115 14.17 -33.75 14.90
CA GLN A 115 15.44 -33.03 14.69
C GLN A 115 16.20 -32.81 16.01
N PRO A 116 16.62 -33.89 16.72
CA PRO A 116 17.20 -33.79 18.07
C PRO A 116 18.55 -33.05 18.14
N ASN A 117 19.21 -32.82 17.00
CA ASN A 117 20.44 -32.04 16.91
C ASN A 117 20.20 -30.53 16.86
N ASN A 118 18.99 -30.10 16.51
CA ASN A 118 18.61 -28.69 16.52
C ASN A 118 18.15 -28.32 17.92
N VAL A 119 19.12 -28.04 18.80
CA VAL A 119 18.84 -27.67 20.19
C VAL A 119 18.69 -26.17 20.35
N VAL A 120 17.87 -25.77 21.32
CA VAL A 120 17.73 -24.40 21.80
C VAL A 120 18.25 -24.30 23.22
N GLU A 121 18.76 -23.13 23.57
CA GLU A 121 19.19 -22.78 24.93
C GLU A 121 18.27 -21.70 25.49
N VAL A 122 17.67 -21.97 26.64
CA VAL A 122 16.77 -21.03 27.33
C VAL A 122 17.30 -20.76 28.72
N GLY A 123 17.41 -19.48 29.09
CA GLY A 123 17.98 -19.10 30.37
C GLY A 123 17.55 -17.72 30.86
N ARG A 124 18.15 -17.32 31.98
CA ARG A 124 17.97 -16.00 32.60
C ARG A 124 19.33 -15.38 32.86
N LEU A 125 19.45 -14.09 32.55
CA LEU A 125 20.64 -13.29 32.78
C LEU A 125 20.26 -12.09 33.63
N THR A 126 21.01 -11.83 34.69
CA THR A 126 20.81 -10.63 35.52
C THR A 126 21.78 -9.55 35.06
N THR A 127 21.28 -8.35 34.78
CA THR A 127 22.13 -7.21 34.42
C THR A 127 21.61 -5.91 35.02
N SER A 128 22.53 -4.98 35.25
CA SER A 128 22.25 -3.57 35.50
C SER A 128 22.90 -2.65 34.46
N LYS A 129 23.50 -3.24 33.43
CA LYS A 129 24.07 -2.55 32.28
C LYS A 129 22.93 -2.06 31.41
N TYR A 130 23.11 -0.90 30.79
CA TYR A 130 22.01 -0.21 30.15
C TYR A 130 22.45 0.58 28.92
N GLN A 131 21.49 0.81 28.03
CA GLN A 131 21.50 1.77 26.94
C GLN A 131 20.39 2.80 27.19
N GLN A 132 20.60 4.04 26.75
CA GLN A 132 19.61 5.12 26.84
C GLN A 132 19.84 6.15 25.73
N GLN A 133 18.80 6.92 25.41
CA GLN A 133 18.94 8.05 24.53
C GLN A 133 19.55 9.26 25.26
N GLY A 134 20.37 10.05 24.55
CA GLY A 134 20.95 11.29 25.08
C GLY A 134 22.37 11.11 25.64
N ASN A 135 22.57 11.34 26.94
CA ASN A 135 23.89 11.24 27.57
C ASN A 135 24.35 9.78 27.67
N ARG A 136 25.14 9.32 26.70
CA ARG A 136 25.65 7.95 26.62
C ARG A 136 26.80 7.64 27.58
N SER A 137 27.16 8.57 28.47
CA SER A 137 28.16 8.33 29.50
C SER A 137 27.68 7.24 30.46
N GLY A 138 28.45 6.15 30.57
CA GLY A 138 28.15 5.02 31.44
C GLY A 138 27.41 3.85 30.77
N GLU A 139 27.01 4.00 29.50
CA GLU A 139 26.47 2.88 28.72
C GLU A 139 27.47 1.74 28.64
N SER A 140 26.98 0.53 28.81
CA SER A 140 27.81 -0.66 28.74
C SER A 140 26.96 -1.89 28.48
N TRP A 141 27.63 -2.97 28.09
CA TRP A 141 27.01 -4.24 27.72
C TRP A 141 27.59 -5.35 28.58
N ASP A 142 26.73 -6.28 28.98
CA ASP A 142 27.20 -7.60 29.41
C ASP A 142 27.30 -8.52 28.19
N SER A 143 28.06 -9.61 28.32
CA SER A 143 28.24 -10.60 27.25
C SER A 143 27.83 -11.98 27.76
N HIS A 144 27.12 -12.73 26.92
CA HIS A 144 26.76 -14.12 27.16
C HIS A 144 27.35 -15.00 26.06
N THR A 145 27.86 -16.17 26.44
CA THR A 145 28.40 -17.18 25.52
C THR A 145 27.46 -18.36 25.52
N TYR A 146 27.11 -18.87 24.33
CA TYR A 146 26.22 -20.01 24.21
C TYR A 146 26.83 -21.28 24.80
N SER A 147 25.96 -22.11 25.35
CA SER A 147 26.24 -23.46 25.80
C SER A 147 25.90 -24.50 24.72
N ILE A 148 25.35 -24.09 23.58
CA ILE A 148 25.00 -24.91 22.42
C ILE A 148 25.86 -24.56 21.19
N SER A 149 26.02 -25.52 20.27
CA SER A 149 26.56 -25.28 18.93
C SER A 149 25.45 -24.86 17.98
N LEU A 150 25.68 -23.82 17.18
CA LEU A 150 24.76 -23.41 16.11
C LEU A 150 25.12 -24.00 14.74
N ASP A 151 26.20 -24.78 14.66
CA ASP A 151 26.70 -25.45 13.46
C ASP A 151 26.91 -24.51 12.25
N GLY A 152 27.31 -23.27 12.53
CA GLY A 152 27.57 -22.24 11.52
C GLY A 152 26.32 -21.57 10.95
N ARG A 153 25.12 -21.92 11.42
CA ARG A 153 23.85 -21.29 11.04
C ARG A 153 23.62 -19.99 11.81
N ASP A 154 22.85 -19.09 11.21
CA ASP A 154 22.56 -17.78 11.79
C ASP A 154 21.89 -17.89 13.18
N PRO A 155 22.39 -17.15 14.19
CA PRO A 155 21.83 -17.14 15.53
C PRO A 155 20.51 -16.37 15.61
N VAL A 156 19.48 -17.00 16.19
CA VAL A 156 18.22 -16.38 16.55
C VAL A 156 18.19 -16.18 18.06
N VAL A 157 18.22 -14.92 18.52
CA VAL A 157 18.19 -14.58 19.95
C VAL A 157 16.89 -13.83 20.28
N LEU A 158 16.04 -14.44 21.10
CA LEU A 158 14.87 -13.78 21.68
C LEU A 158 15.19 -13.34 23.10
N ALA A 159 14.91 -12.09 23.44
CA ALA A 159 15.14 -11.55 24.78
C ALA A 159 13.91 -10.80 25.30
N GLN A 160 13.59 -11.02 26.58
CA GLN A 160 12.45 -10.41 27.25
C GLN A 160 12.76 -10.17 28.74
N VAL A 161 12.55 -8.94 29.20
CA VAL A 161 12.63 -8.62 30.63
C VAL A 161 11.58 -9.44 31.39
N GLN A 162 12.04 -10.21 32.38
CA GLN A 162 11.20 -11.04 33.23
C GLN A 162 10.62 -10.21 34.39
N PRO A 163 9.45 -10.60 34.94
CA PRO A 163 8.75 -9.78 35.92
C PRO A 163 9.51 -9.67 37.24
N ASP A 164 9.49 -8.48 37.83
CA ASP A 164 9.93 -8.23 39.20
C ASP A 164 8.95 -7.29 39.88
N ALA A 165 8.12 -7.85 40.78
CA ALA A 165 7.05 -7.11 41.46
C ALA A 165 7.56 -5.93 42.31
N SER A 166 8.85 -5.90 42.65
CA SER A 166 9.46 -4.79 43.40
C SER A 166 9.79 -3.58 42.54
N LYS A 167 9.75 -3.70 41.21
CA LYS A 167 10.10 -2.61 40.30
C LYS A 167 8.97 -2.28 39.34
N THR A 168 8.72 -0.98 39.18
CA THR A 168 7.55 -0.46 38.45
C THR A 168 7.89 0.29 37.17
N PHE A 169 9.16 0.65 36.96
CA PHE A 169 9.60 1.39 35.77
C PHE A 169 9.62 0.52 34.50
N TRP A 170 9.36 1.17 33.37
CA TRP A 170 9.39 0.58 32.03
C TRP A 170 10.83 0.38 31.56
N VAL A 171 11.09 -0.75 30.90
CA VAL A 171 12.41 -1.10 30.36
C VAL A 171 12.25 -2.28 29.40
N THR A 172 13.01 -2.28 28.30
CA THR A 172 13.09 -3.42 27.37
C THR A 172 14.47 -4.06 27.40
N ALA A 173 14.64 -5.20 26.73
CA ALA A 173 15.93 -5.87 26.60
C ALA A 173 16.54 -5.51 25.25
N ALA A 174 17.79 -5.03 25.25
CA ALA A 174 18.57 -4.79 24.04
C ALA A 174 19.55 -5.93 23.78
N ILE A 175 19.66 -6.35 22.54
CA ILE A 175 20.62 -7.33 22.04
C ILE A 175 21.53 -6.65 21.01
N HIS A 176 22.81 -7.00 21.02
CA HIS A 176 23.77 -6.46 20.06
C HIS A 176 24.75 -7.54 19.60
N ARG A 177 24.89 -7.66 18.28
CA ARG A 177 25.84 -8.55 17.57
C ARG A 177 25.78 -10.01 18.05
N PRO A 178 24.64 -10.70 17.92
CA PRO A 178 24.63 -12.15 18.05
C PRO A 178 25.46 -12.76 16.91
N ASP A 179 26.48 -13.53 17.27
CA ASP A 179 27.28 -14.33 16.35
C ASP A 179 27.16 -15.82 16.70
N ASN A 180 28.00 -16.70 16.13
CA ASN A 180 27.95 -18.15 16.39
C ASN A 180 28.43 -18.57 17.79
N THR A 181 28.95 -17.65 18.60
CA THR A 181 29.56 -17.94 19.91
C THR A 181 28.81 -17.28 21.07
N GLY A 182 28.14 -16.15 20.83
CA GLY A 182 27.42 -15.44 21.88
C GLY A 182 26.77 -14.16 21.39
N PHE A 183 26.27 -13.38 22.36
CA PHE A 183 25.68 -12.06 22.13
C PHE A 183 25.98 -11.12 23.28
N ARG A 184 25.79 -9.82 23.03
CA ARG A 184 25.79 -8.79 24.07
C ARG A 184 24.38 -8.39 24.43
N PHE A 185 24.15 -8.09 25.70
CA PHE A 185 22.84 -7.67 26.19
C PHE A 185 22.94 -6.56 27.23
N ALA A 186 21.88 -5.75 27.28
CA ALA A 186 21.71 -4.65 28.22
C ALA A 186 20.22 -4.33 28.38
N LEU A 187 19.90 -3.49 29.36
CA LEU A 187 18.56 -2.90 29.51
C LEU A 187 18.43 -1.63 28.67
N ASP A 188 17.34 -1.49 27.92
CA ASP A 188 17.06 -0.25 27.17
C ASP A 188 15.97 0.55 27.87
N PHE A 189 16.34 1.77 28.28
CA PHE A 189 15.46 2.72 28.96
C PHE A 189 14.93 3.82 28.03
N GLY A 190 15.39 3.85 26.77
CA GLY A 190 15.08 4.94 25.84
C GLY A 190 15.36 6.32 26.44
N ARG A 191 14.41 7.25 26.38
CA ARG A 191 14.44 8.63 26.89
C ARG A 191 14.07 8.78 28.37
N GLN A 192 13.87 7.68 29.11
CA GLN A 192 13.45 7.75 30.51
C GLN A 192 14.61 8.05 31.47
N ALA A 193 14.28 8.62 32.64
CA ALA A 193 15.26 8.82 33.70
C ALA A 193 15.78 7.47 34.24
N LEU A 194 17.10 7.32 34.32
CA LEU A 194 17.72 6.09 34.81
C LEU A 194 17.47 5.86 36.31
N PRO A 195 16.88 4.72 36.71
CA PRO A 195 16.76 4.34 38.10
C PRO A 195 18.12 4.13 38.76
N SER A 196 18.26 4.42 40.05
CA SER A 196 19.51 4.16 40.79
C SER A 196 19.74 2.65 41.03
N LEU A 197 20.97 2.24 41.35
CA LEU A 197 21.22 0.88 41.84
C LEU A 197 20.73 0.77 43.30
N PRO A 198 20.07 -0.33 43.69
CA PRO A 198 19.90 -1.60 42.97
C PRO A 198 18.61 -1.70 42.11
N GLU A 199 17.76 -0.68 42.10
CA GLU A 199 16.46 -0.71 41.40
C GLU A 199 16.61 -0.96 39.89
N ARG A 200 17.70 -0.48 39.28
CA ARG A 200 18.04 -0.68 37.86
C ARG A 200 18.19 -2.14 37.45
N THR A 201 18.59 -3.03 38.35
CA THR A 201 18.90 -4.43 38.00
C THR A 201 17.64 -5.17 37.53
N ARG A 202 17.74 -5.97 36.47
CA ARG A 202 16.66 -6.83 35.96
C ARG A 202 17.17 -8.20 35.56
N ASP A 203 16.27 -9.16 35.63
CA ASP A 203 16.43 -10.45 34.96
C ASP A 203 15.89 -10.36 33.53
N VAL A 204 16.72 -10.73 32.58
CA VAL A 204 16.41 -10.84 31.15
C VAL A 204 16.37 -12.32 30.83
N GLY A 205 15.19 -12.80 30.44
CA GLY A 205 15.02 -14.13 29.87
C GLY A 205 15.51 -14.13 28.44
N TYR A 206 16.26 -15.17 28.06
CA TYR A 206 16.75 -15.33 26.69
C TYR A 206 16.45 -16.73 26.16
N LEU A 207 16.27 -16.82 24.84
CA LEU A 207 16.21 -18.05 24.07
C LEU A 207 17.16 -17.89 22.88
N VAL A 208 18.03 -18.87 22.66
CA VAL A 208 18.95 -18.93 21.52
C VAL A 208 18.68 -20.21 20.74
N ALA A 209 18.55 -20.06 19.43
CA ALA A 209 18.37 -21.16 18.48
C ALA A 209 19.21 -20.91 17.22
N PRO A 210 19.68 -21.96 16.50
CA PRO A 210 20.07 -21.79 15.10
C PRO A 210 18.82 -21.47 14.25
N SER A 211 18.99 -20.86 13.07
CA SER A 211 17.88 -20.78 12.12
C SER A 211 17.52 -22.18 11.58
N PHE A 212 16.26 -22.60 11.74
CA PHE A 212 15.70 -23.83 11.15
C PHE A 212 14.17 -23.85 11.25
N THR A 213 13.55 -24.69 10.44
CA THR A 213 12.13 -25.06 10.52
C THR A 213 12.00 -26.45 11.12
N GLY A 214 10.99 -26.66 11.96
CA GLY A 214 10.71 -27.95 12.55
C GLY A 214 9.26 -28.09 13.00
N VAL A 215 8.95 -29.26 13.53
CA VAL A 215 7.60 -29.61 13.99
C VAL A 215 7.68 -29.97 15.47
N THR A 216 6.84 -29.34 16.28
CA THR A 216 6.76 -29.64 17.72
C THR A 216 6.23 -31.05 17.98
N ALA A 217 6.42 -31.56 19.19
CA ALA A 217 5.81 -32.83 19.62
C ALA A 217 4.27 -32.85 19.52
N ASP A 218 3.64 -31.68 19.54
CA ASP A 218 2.19 -31.50 19.40
C ASP A 218 1.76 -31.28 17.94
N ASN A 219 2.65 -31.57 16.98
CA ASN A 219 2.43 -31.45 15.53
C ASN A 219 2.08 -30.04 15.04
N ILE A 220 2.70 -29.03 15.66
CA ILE A 220 2.62 -27.64 15.24
C ILE A 220 3.95 -27.27 14.59
N ASP A 221 3.89 -26.69 13.40
CA ASP A 221 5.07 -26.21 12.69
C ASP A 221 5.58 -24.92 13.29
N PHE A 222 6.89 -24.77 13.26
CA PHE A 222 7.55 -23.56 13.69
C PHE A 222 8.83 -23.31 12.89
N SER A 223 9.25 -22.05 12.86
CA SER A 223 10.57 -21.69 12.37
C SER A 223 11.23 -20.67 13.29
N PHE A 224 12.52 -20.89 13.54
CA PHE A 224 13.44 -19.87 14.00
C PHE A 224 14.13 -19.27 12.78
N VAL A 225 14.02 -17.96 12.60
CA VAL A 225 14.58 -17.29 11.42
C VAL A 225 15.26 -16.00 11.82
N LYS A 226 16.52 -15.83 11.38
CA LYS A 226 17.17 -14.53 11.32
C LYS A 226 16.86 -13.90 9.96
N SER A 227 16.30 -12.69 9.93
CA SER A 227 16.02 -12.03 8.67
C SER A 227 17.32 -11.71 7.93
N PRO A 228 17.40 -11.94 6.60
CA PRO A 228 18.59 -11.66 5.80
C PRO A 228 18.78 -10.16 5.50
N VAL A 229 17.78 -9.33 5.81
CA VAL A 229 17.78 -7.89 5.54
C VAL A 229 17.64 -7.09 6.84
N THR A 230 18.07 -5.83 6.79
CA THR A 230 17.90 -4.87 7.87
C THR A 230 16.68 -3.98 7.63
N TYR A 231 15.99 -3.60 8.70
CA TYR A 231 14.78 -2.80 8.63
C TYR A 231 14.96 -1.45 9.30
N SER A 232 14.45 -0.42 8.65
CA SER A 232 14.41 0.96 9.15
C SER A 232 13.03 1.54 8.91
N GLN A 233 12.66 2.53 9.71
CA GLN A 233 11.40 3.24 9.65
C GLN A 233 11.64 4.72 9.33
N LYS A 234 10.88 5.27 8.39
CA LYS A 234 10.92 6.70 8.05
C LYS A 234 10.36 7.57 9.19
N ASN A 235 10.33 8.88 8.96
CA ASN A 235 10.06 9.80 10.05
C ASN A 235 8.59 9.85 10.49
N GLY A 236 8.38 9.95 11.81
CA GLY A 236 7.10 10.23 12.44
C GLY A 236 6.03 9.15 12.25
N LEU A 237 4.77 9.55 12.45
CA LEU A 237 3.62 8.66 12.33
C LEU A 237 3.44 8.11 10.91
N ALA A 238 3.73 8.91 9.88
CA ALA A 238 3.69 8.45 8.49
C ALA A 238 4.69 7.31 8.24
N GLY A 239 5.91 7.41 8.79
CA GLY A 239 6.90 6.34 8.71
C GLY A 239 6.47 5.07 9.46
N LEU A 240 5.82 5.22 10.62
CA LEU A 240 5.25 4.09 11.37
C LEU A 240 4.11 3.40 10.59
N ILE A 241 3.19 4.17 9.97
CA ILE A 241 2.11 3.66 9.11
C ILE A 241 2.68 2.93 7.88
N GLU A 242 3.63 3.57 7.19
CA GLU A 242 4.32 2.97 6.04
C GLU A 242 5.02 1.69 6.46
N SER A 243 5.75 1.70 7.59
CA SER A 243 6.44 0.50 8.07
C SER A 243 5.43 -0.62 8.36
N CYS A 244 4.32 -0.31 9.03
CA CYS A 244 3.27 -1.27 9.33
C CYS A 244 2.59 -1.88 8.09
N ARG A 245 2.50 -1.13 6.98
CA ARG A 245 1.92 -1.59 5.71
C ARG A 245 2.94 -2.31 4.81
N ASP A 246 4.16 -1.80 4.76
CA ASP A 246 5.13 -2.08 3.70
C ASP A 246 6.36 -2.85 4.18
N THR A 247 6.62 -2.93 5.50
CA THR A 247 7.73 -3.72 6.07
C THR A 247 7.37 -5.19 6.10
N LYS A 248 7.37 -5.82 4.92
CA LYS A 248 7.09 -7.23 4.74
C LYS A 248 8.28 -8.08 5.19
N ILE A 249 8.00 -9.05 6.04
CA ILE A 249 8.94 -10.08 6.47
C ILE A 249 8.45 -11.41 5.94
N ASP A 250 9.21 -11.95 4.99
CA ASP A 250 8.92 -13.25 4.38
C ASP A 250 9.04 -14.36 5.41
N LEU A 251 8.09 -15.30 5.36
CA LEU A 251 8.12 -16.53 6.13
C LEU A 251 8.88 -17.60 5.34
N PRO A 252 9.62 -18.51 6.02
CA PRO A 252 10.40 -19.55 5.34
C PRO A 252 9.52 -20.64 4.70
N GLN A 253 8.25 -20.69 5.07
CA GLN A 253 7.19 -21.50 4.49
C GLN A 253 5.84 -20.82 4.75
N SER A 254 4.79 -21.22 4.05
CA SER A 254 3.45 -20.68 4.26
C SER A 254 2.83 -21.23 5.55
N TYR A 255 2.31 -20.33 6.40
CA TYR A 255 1.64 -20.64 7.66
C TYR A 255 0.18 -20.14 7.65
N HIS A 256 -0.72 -20.89 8.29
CA HIS A 256 -2.10 -20.47 8.56
C HIS A 256 -2.35 -20.33 10.07
N ASP A 257 -3.25 -19.42 10.48
CA ASP A 257 -3.60 -19.12 11.88
C ASP A 257 -2.39 -18.97 12.81
N TYR A 258 -1.34 -18.32 12.32
CA TYR A 258 -0.02 -18.32 12.95
C TYR A 258 0.20 -17.15 13.90
N GLY A 259 1.15 -17.33 14.81
CA GLY A 259 1.65 -16.29 15.69
C GLY A 259 3.16 -16.08 15.50
N VAL A 260 3.64 -14.88 15.86
CA VAL A 260 5.05 -14.53 15.70
C VAL A 260 5.60 -13.83 16.95
N ILE A 261 6.83 -14.16 17.32
CA ILE A 261 7.65 -13.43 18.29
C ILE A 261 8.87 -12.87 17.57
N ALA A 262 8.83 -11.59 17.20
CA ALA A 262 9.95 -10.90 16.56
C ALA A 262 10.71 -10.01 17.55
N LYS A 263 12.05 -10.03 17.50
CA LYS A 263 12.93 -9.23 18.36
C LYS A 263 14.11 -8.68 17.57
N LYS A 264 14.55 -7.47 17.95
CA LYS A 264 15.76 -6.85 17.40
C LYS A 264 17.01 -7.65 17.81
N GLN A 265 17.89 -7.88 16.85
CA GLN A 265 19.20 -8.52 17.03
C GLN A 265 20.33 -7.49 17.14
N THR A 266 20.03 -6.25 16.77
CA THR A 266 20.93 -5.11 16.91
C THR A 266 20.26 -3.99 17.69
N ARG A 267 21.13 -3.11 18.20
CA ARG A 267 20.77 -1.85 18.81
C ARG A 267 21.68 -0.78 18.19
N ASN A 268 21.32 -0.38 16.98
CA ASN A 268 22.04 0.62 16.20
C ASN A 268 21.44 2.01 16.48
N GLY A 269 22.25 3.07 16.32
CA GLY A 269 21.80 4.44 16.54
C GLY A 269 21.79 4.88 18.02
N GLY A 270 21.11 6.00 18.30
CA GLY A 270 20.96 6.55 19.66
C GLY A 270 19.63 6.29 20.32
N ASP A 271 18.62 6.06 19.49
CA ASP A 271 17.23 6.07 19.90
C ASP A 271 16.79 4.61 20.03
N GLY A 272 16.21 4.29 21.18
CA GLY A 272 15.95 2.91 21.60
C GLY A 272 14.52 2.54 21.30
N GLY A 273 14.32 1.38 20.66
CA GLY A 273 13.03 1.00 20.13
C GLY A 273 12.74 -0.49 20.23
N TRP A 274 11.48 -0.85 20.02
CA TRP A 274 10.99 -2.23 20.02
C TRP A 274 10.13 -2.49 18.78
N VAL A 275 9.79 -3.75 18.55
CA VAL A 275 9.01 -4.15 17.37
C VAL A 275 7.59 -4.48 17.79
N ARG A 276 6.61 -4.11 16.96
CA ARG A 276 5.20 -4.50 17.08
C ARG A 276 4.72 -5.17 15.80
N ALA A 277 3.94 -6.23 15.94
CA ALA A 277 3.34 -6.97 14.82
C ALA A 277 2.14 -6.20 14.29
N CYS A 278 1.99 -6.12 12.96
CA CYS A 278 1.00 -5.30 12.29
C CYS A 278 -0.07 -6.13 11.58
N ASP A 279 0.33 -6.82 10.51
CA ASP A 279 -0.57 -7.64 9.69
C ASP A 279 -0.02 -9.05 9.56
N LEU A 280 -0.77 -10.02 10.05
CA LEU A 280 -0.48 -11.45 9.93
C LEU A 280 -1.53 -12.16 9.04
N SER A 281 -2.32 -11.42 8.27
CA SER A 281 -3.37 -12.00 7.42
C SER A 281 -2.83 -12.74 6.19
N ALA A 282 -1.60 -12.48 5.78
CA ALA A 282 -0.96 -13.17 4.67
C ALA A 282 -0.26 -14.46 5.14
N GLU A 283 -0.38 -15.52 4.34
CA GLU A 283 0.13 -16.85 4.71
C GLU A 283 1.66 -16.97 4.54
N ASN A 284 2.28 -16.15 3.69
CA ASN A 284 3.70 -16.25 3.33
C ASN A 284 4.57 -15.09 3.84
N HIS A 285 3.98 -14.08 4.46
CA HIS A 285 4.70 -12.95 5.07
C HIS A 285 3.85 -12.31 6.16
N PHE A 286 4.50 -11.57 7.06
CA PHE A 286 3.84 -10.68 8.00
C PHE A 286 4.46 -9.29 7.92
N THR A 287 3.76 -8.28 8.43
CA THR A 287 4.31 -6.93 8.57
C THR A 287 4.53 -6.55 10.02
N LEU A 288 5.46 -5.61 10.23
CA LEU A 288 5.77 -5.07 11.55
C LEU A 288 6.14 -3.60 11.48
N THR A 289 6.20 -2.97 12.64
CA THR A 289 6.64 -1.59 12.80
C THR A 289 7.68 -1.47 13.90
N LEU A 290 8.59 -0.52 13.77
CA LEU A 290 9.62 -0.21 14.77
C LEU A 290 9.15 0.98 15.61
N GLU A 291 8.76 0.68 16.84
CA GLU A 291 8.22 1.65 17.79
C GLU A 291 9.32 2.34 18.60
N GLU A 292 9.13 3.62 18.90
CA GLU A 292 10.07 4.54 19.56
C GLU A 292 9.39 5.40 20.64
N ASP A 293 10.17 6.10 21.48
CA ASP A 293 9.75 6.34 22.86
C ASP A 293 9.49 7.78 23.37
N HIS A 294 9.24 8.84 22.57
CA HIS A 294 8.65 10.07 23.16
C HIS A 294 7.99 11.11 22.22
N THR A 295 8.63 11.58 21.15
CA THR A 295 8.08 12.71 20.36
C THR A 295 8.21 12.56 18.86
N ASN A 296 9.07 11.64 18.44
CA ASN A 296 9.30 11.34 17.05
C ASN A 296 9.39 9.81 16.93
N ARG A 297 8.32 9.19 16.42
CA ARG A 297 8.22 7.73 16.21
C ARG A 297 9.01 7.32 14.96
N SER A 298 10.22 7.85 14.81
CA SER A 298 11.11 7.61 13.67
C SER A 298 12.18 6.60 14.06
N HIS A 299 12.46 5.62 13.20
CA HIS A 299 13.60 4.73 13.40
C HIS A 299 14.44 4.59 12.11
N PRO A 300 15.09 5.68 11.63
CA PRO A 300 15.75 5.68 10.32
C PRO A 300 17.02 4.83 10.26
N VAL A 301 17.48 4.30 11.41
CA VAL A 301 18.67 3.47 11.48
C VAL A 301 18.30 2.01 11.22
N PRO A 302 18.95 1.32 10.25
CA PRO A 302 18.64 -0.08 9.98
C PRO A 302 19.02 -1.01 11.14
N GLU A 303 18.11 -1.91 11.50
CA GLU A 303 18.27 -2.93 12.53
C GLU A 303 18.06 -4.33 11.96
N GLU A 304 18.84 -5.30 12.42
CA GLU A 304 18.62 -6.73 12.15
C GLU A 304 17.50 -7.25 13.05
N LEU A 305 16.63 -8.10 12.50
CA LEU A 305 15.54 -8.75 13.21
C LEU A 305 15.68 -10.27 13.14
N ALA A 306 15.25 -10.96 14.20
CA ALA A 306 15.02 -12.39 14.17
C ALA A 306 13.67 -12.70 14.82
N TYR A 307 13.04 -13.78 14.37
CA TYR A 307 11.71 -14.13 14.80
C TYR A 307 11.54 -15.63 14.98
N PHE A 308 10.60 -15.98 15.86
CA PHE A 308 10.03 -17.30 16.00
C PHE A 308 8.59 -17.25 15.52
N VAL A 309 8.25 -18.04 14.51
CA VAL A 309 6.89 -18.19 13.98
C VAL A 309 6.39 -19.60 14.29
N TYR A 310 5.11 -19.74 14.57
CA TYR A 310 4.45 -21.03 14.78
C TYR A 310 3.03 -21.01 14.20
N GLY A 311 2.59 -22.12 13.63
CA GLY A 311 1.27 -22.26 13.02
C GLY A 311 1.16 -23.59 12.27
N SER A 312 0.10 -23.78 11.50
CA SER A 312 0.00 -24.96 10.63
C SER A 312 0.60 -24.65 9.25
N PRO A 313 1.45 -25.53 8.68
CA PRO A 313 2.00 -25.34 7.36
C PRO A 313 0.92 -25.66 6.33
N LYS A 314 0.99 -25.03 5.16
CA LYS A 314 0.16 -25.39 4.02
C LYS A 314 1.00 -26.21 3.05
N ILE A 315 0.73 -27.51 2.91
CA ILE A 315 1.25 -28.30 1.79
C ILE A 315 0.56 -27.78 0.53
N ASP A 316 1.34 -27.27 -0.42
CA ASP A 316 0.81 -26.94 -1.73
C ASP A 316 0.55 -28.24 -2.49
N ILE A 317 -0.71 -28.66 -2.45
CA ILE A 317 -1.21 -29.86 -3.11
C ILE A 317 -0.91 -29.83 -4.62
N CYS A 318 -0.70 -28.66 -5.22
CA CYS A 318 -0.47 -28.49 -6.65
C CYS A 318 0.91 -28.94 -7.08
N GLU A 319 1.88 -28.88 -6.17
CA GLU A 319 3.21 -29.46 -6.39
C GLU A 319 3.16 -30.99 -6.41
N TYR A 320 2.15 -31.62 -5.82
CA TYR A 320 2.01 -33.08 -5.80
C TYR A 320 1.00 -33.60 -6.83
N PHE A 321 -0.01 -32.80 -7.16
CA PHE A 321 -1.17 -33.18 -7.97
C PHE A 321 -1.56 -32.08 -8.97
N PRO A 322 -0.72 -31.82 -9.99
CA PRO A 322 -0.99 -30.76 -10.96
C PRO A 322 -2.11 -31.08 -11.97
N SER A 323 -2.62 -32.32 -12.01
CA SER A 323 -3.70 -32.74 -12.92
C SER A 323 -4.55 -33.88 -12.30
N SER A 324 -5.46 -34.47 -13.07
CA SER A 324 -6.29 -35.61 -12.64
C SER A 324 -5.47 -36.89 -12.44
N LEU A 325 -4.64 -37.26 -13.43
CA LEU A 325 -3.72 -38.40 -13.38
C LEU A 325 -2.42 -38.01 -14.07
N GLN A 326 -1.28 -38.18 -13.40
CA GLN A 326 0.01 -37.76 -13.91
C GLN A 326 1.12 -38.73 -13.54
N ASN A 327 2.04 -38.93 -14.48
CA ASN A 327 3.27 -39.65 -14.22
C ASN A 327 4.21 -38.77 -13.39
N ASN A 328 4.75 -39.27 -12.28
CA ASN A 328 5.66 -38.51 -11.42
C ASN A 328 7.15 -38.86 -11.64
N ASN A 329 7.52 -39.34 -12.83
CA ASN A 329 8.91 -39.63 -13.19
C ASN A 329 9.27 -39.05 -14.56
N TYR A 330 10.00 -37.93 -14.61
CA TYR A 330 10.35 -37.29 -15.87
C TYR A 330 11.83 -37.45 -16.19
N HIS A 331 12.13 -37.72 -17.46
CA HIS A 331 13.49 -37.69 -18.00
C HIS A 331 13.53 -36.72 -19.18
N GLN A 332 14.38 -35.69 -19.11
CA GLN A 332 14.50 -34.64 -20.14
C GLN A 332 13.17 -33.94 -20.46
N GLY A 333 12.37 -33.65 -19.44
CA GLY A 333 11.08 -32.97 -19.62
C GLY A 333 10.02 -33.82 -20.32
N LYS A 334 10.09 -35.15 -20.23
CA LYS A 334 9.04 -36.06 -20.73
C LYS A 334 8.78 -37.17 -19.71
N PRO A 335 7.53 -37.66 -19.59
CA PRO A 335 7.22 -38.84 -18.79
C PRO A 335 8.15 -40.00 -19.16
N PHE A 336 8.77 -40.64 -18.17
CA PHE A 336 9.73 -41.73 -18.34
C PHE A 336 9.23 -43.03 -17.67
N GLY A 337 9.04 -44.07 -18.47
CA GLY A 337 8.51 -45.36 -17.97
C GLY A 337 7.06 -45.30 -17.48
N GLY A 338 6.36 -44.18 -17.73
CA GLY A 338 5.01 -43.92 -17.23
C GLY A 338 3.95 -44.72 -17.95
N THR A 339 3.25 -45.63 -17.26
CA THR A 339 2.23 -46.50 -17.88
C THR A 339 0.99 -46.72 -17.02
N ILE A 340 -0.19 -46.63 -17.64
CA ILE A 340 -1.45 -47.16 -17.08
C ILE A 340 -1.84 -48.41 -17.89
N SER A 341 -2.01 -49.55 -17.22
CA SER A 341 -2.40 -50.81 -17.86
C SER A 341 -3.61 -51.41 -17.15
N ALA A 342 -4.72 -51.58 -17.88
CA ALA A 342 -5.95 -52.15 -17.35
C ALA A 342 -6.38 -53.38 -18.17
N ASN A 343 -6.28 -54.56 -17.55
CA ASN A 343 -6.45 -55.84 -18.23
C ASN A 343 -7.84 -56.48 -18.03
N GLY A 344 -8.59 -56.10 -17.01
CA GLY A 344 -9.95 -56.63 -16.75
C GLY A 344 -11.07 -55.79 -17.37
N ASN A 345 -12.27 -56.38 -17.43
CA ASN A 345 -13.44 -55.79 -18.07
C ASN A 345 -14.09 -54.69 -17.21
N ASP A 346 -14.85 -53.82 -17.87
CA ASP A 346 -15.65 -52.77 -17.25
C ASP A 346 -14.81 -51.84 -16.32
N THR A 347 -13.59 -51.50 -16.75
CA THR A 347 -12.71 -50.52 -16.09
C THR A 347 -12.89 -49.14 -16.72
N LYS A 348 -13.45 -48.19 -15.97
CA LYS A 348 -13.81 -46.84 -16.44
C LYS A 348 -13.02 -45.78 -15.69
N ILE A 349 -12.32 -44.93 -16.43
CA ILE A 349 -11.67 -43.73 -15.89
C ILE A 349 -12.50 -42.52 -16.30
N PHE A 350 -13.17 -41.88 -15.35
CA PHE A 350 -13.89 -40.63 -15.57
C PHE A 350 -12.92 -39.47 -15.40
N LEU A 351 -12.94 -38.53 -16.33
CA LEU A 351 -12.13 -37.31 -16.30
C LEU A 351 -13.07 -36.11 -16.43
N PRO A 352 -12.82 -35.00 -15.71
CA PRO A 352 -13.70 -33.84 -15.74
C PRO A 352 -13.74 -33.19 -17.12
N ASN A 353 -12.61 -33.16 -17.84
CA ASN A 353 -12.40 -32.50 -19.12
C ASN A 353 -11.59 -33.39 -20.07
N LEU A 354 -11.53 -33.06 -21.36
CA LEU A 354 -10.71 -33.74 -22.39
C LEU A 354 -9.21 -33.41 -22.32
N ASP A 355 -8.70 -33.11 -21.14
CA ASP A 355 -7.28 -32.82 -20.96
C ASP A 355 -6.45 -34.11 -21.13
N PRO A 356 -5.33 -34.08 -21.88
CA PRO A 356 -4.51 -35.27 -22.08
C PRO A 356 -3.78 -35.64 -20.78
N LEU A 357 -3.67 -36.94 -20.52
CA LEU A 357 -2.94 -37.46 -19.37
C LEU A 357 -1.43 -37.50 -19.66
N SER A 358 -0.62 -37.05 -18.71
CA SER A 358 0.85 -37.05 -18.82
C SER A 358 1.42 -38.45 -18.56
N TYR A 359 1.31 -39.35 -19.53
CA TYR A 359 1.85 -40.73 -19.49
C TYR A 359 2.44 -41.13 -20.85
N GLN A 360 3.34 -42.12 -20.88
CA GLN A 360 3.89 -42.63 -22.16
C GLN A 360 2.90 -43.53 -22.89
N SER A 361 2.12 -44.34 -22.15
CA SER A 361 1.10 -45.20 -22.74
C SER A 361 0.00 -45.53 -21.74
N ILE A 362 -1.23 -45.66 -22.27
CA ILE A 362 -2.38 -46.19 -21.54
C ILE A 362 -2.95 -47.34 -22.37
N ASN A 363 -3.07 -48.52 -21.77
CA ASN A 363 -3.52 -49.73 -22.47
C ASN A 363 -4.72 -50.36 -21.76
N PHE A 364 -5.80 -50.59 -22.50
CA PHE A 364 -6.96 -51.37 -22.05
C PHE A 364 -7.08 -52.64 -22.88
N SER A 365 -7.04 -53.81 -22.24
CA SER A 365 -7.29 -55.10 -22.92
C SER A 365 -8.65 -55.72 -22.58
N GLY A 366 -9.35 -55.20 -21.56
CA GLY A 366 -10.69 -55.63 -21.16
C GLY A 366 -11.80 -55.03 -22.02
N LYS A 367 -12.96 -55.70 -22.07
CA LYS A 367 -14.18 -55.19 -22.72
C LYS A 367 -14.77 -54.01 -21.95
N ASN A 368 -15.46 -53.10 -22.64
CA ASN A 368 -16.12 -51.92 -22.05
C ASN A 368 -15.22 -51.09 -21.13
N SER A 369 -13.91 -51.03 -21.45
CA SER A 369 -12.92 -50.35 -20.63
C SER A 369 -12.26 -49.22 -21.41
N GLY A 370 -12.00 -48.10 -20.72
CA GLY A 370 -11.50 -46.87 -21.34
C GLY A 370 -11.76 -45.63 -20.48
N CYS A 371 -11.52 -44.46 -21.06
CA CYS A 371 -11.84 -43.17 -20.45
C CYS A 371 -13.27 -42.73 -20.79
N ILE A 372 -13.86 -41.91 -19.92
CA ILE A 372 -15.18 -41.30 -20.08
C ILE A 372 -15.05 -39.82 -19.72
N TYR A 373 -15.35 -38.92 -20.67
CA TYR A 373 -15.16 -37.48 -20.49
C TYR A 373 -16.48 -36.69 -20.35
N ASP A 374 -17.59 -37.22 -20.87
CA ASP A 374 -18.91 -36.56 -20.92
C ASP A 374 -20.08 -37.50 -20.52
N GLY A 375 -19.81 -38.35 -19.54
CA GLY A 375 -20.84 -38.96 -18.70
C GLY A 375 -21.55 -40.21 -19.22
N THR A 376 -21.28 -40.70 -20.46
CA THR A 376 -21.85 -42.00 -20.87
C THR A 376 -21.01 -42.91 -21.77
N ASN A 377 -20.18 -42.38 -22.68
CA ASN A 377 -19.45 -43.21 -23.66
C ASN A 377 -18.03 -43.58 -23.20
N THR A 378 -17.65 -44.85 -23.41
CA THR A 378 -16.28 -45.34 -23.16
C THR A 378 -15.44 -45.18 -24.43
N GLU A 379 -14.35 -44.41 -24.32
CA GLU A 379 -13.43 -44.13 -25.43
C GLU A 379 -11.96 -44.32 -25.04
N ALA A 380 -11.05 -44.11 -25.99
CA ALA A 380 -9.62 -44.15 -25.73
C ALA A 380 -9.18 -42.93 -24.91
N CYS A 381 -8.33 -43.14 -23.90
CA CYS A 381 -7.79 -42.04 -23.11
C CYS A 381 -6.85 -41.18 -23.96
N LEU A 382 -7.05 -39.87 -23.90
CA LEU A 382 -6.12 -38.87 -24.44
C LEU A 382 -4.84 -38.88 -23.62
N ILE A 383 -3.70 -38.96 -24.32
CA ILE A 383 -2.36 -38.94 -23.73
C ILE A 383 -1.51 -37.90 -24.43
N ASP A 384 -0.69 -37.19 -23.67
CA ASP A 384 0.37 -36.33 -24.20
C ASP A 384 1.68 -36.66 -23.50
N ALA A 385 2.54 -37.40 -24.20
CA ALA A 385 3.86 -37.79 -23.71
C ALA A 385 4.89 -36.64 -23.73
N SER A 386 4.45 -35.41 -23.99
CA SER A 386 5.22 -34.17 -23.84
C SER A 386 4.68 -33.23 -22.76
N LEU A 387 3.52 -33.54 -22.17
CA LEU A 387 2.92 -32.71 -21.13
C LEU A 387 3.79 -32.72 -19.87
N THR A 388 4.21 -31.54 -19.44
CA THR A 388 5.02 -31.30 -18.23
C THR A 388 4.36 -30.28 -17.33
N PHE A 389 4.63 -30.36 -16.03
CA PHE A 389 4.16 -29.38 -15.05
C PHE A 389 5.36 -28.67 -14.40
N PRO A 390 5.30 -27.34 -14.16
CA PRO A 390 6.34 -26.63 -13.42
C PRO A 390 6.56 -27.25 -12.05
N ASP A 391 7.82 -27.32 -11.61
CA ASP A 391 8.22 -27.76 -10.26
C ASP A 391 7.71 -29.16 -9.85
N PHE A 392 7.31 -29.99 -10.83
CA PHE A 392 6.84 -31.36 -10.66
C PHE A 392 7.79 -32.39 -11.31
N PRO A 393 8.04 -33.55 -10.68
CA PRO A 393 7.58 -33.99 -9.36
C PRO A 393 8.33 -33.29 -8.21
N PRO A 394 7.71 -33.16 -7.03
CA PRO A 394 8.37 -32.58 -5.87
C PRO A 394 9.42 -33.56 -5.34
N ALA A 395 10.48 -33.03 -4.75
CA ALA A 395 11.45 -33.86 -4.03
C ALA A 395 10.83 -34.33 -2.72
N LEU A 396 10.50 -35.63 -2.62
CA LEU A 396 9.99 -36.20 -1.39
C LEU A 396 11.03 -36.09 -0.27
N GLN A 397 10.57 -35.71 0.92
CA GLN A 397 11.39 -35.71 2.13
C GLN A 397 11.84 -37.14 2.47
N SER A 398 12.96 -37.29 3.19
CA SER A 398 13.38 -38.61 3.67
C SER A 398 12.35 -39.17 4.64
N PHE A 399 11.90 -40.40 4.40
CA PHE A 399 10.90 -41.01 5.27
C PHE A 399 11.39 -41.19 6.70
N SER A 400 10.62 -40.66 7.65
CA SER A 400 10.85 -40.84 9.09
C SER A 400 9.63 -41.53 9.72
N HIS A 401 9.83 -42.44 10.67
CA HIS A 401 8.71 -43.07 11.38
C HIS A 401 9.00 -43.23 12.87
N GLY A 402 7.93 -43.30 13.65
CA GLY A 402 7.99 -43.57 15.08
C GLY A 402 8.12 -45.07 15.37
N SER A 403 8.26 -45.40 16.66
CA SER A 403 8.21 -46.79 17.16
C SER A 403 6.84 -47.20 17.69
N LYS A 404 5.84 -46.33 17.56
CA LYS A 404 4.50 -46.50 18.13
C LYS A 404 3.62 -47.31 17.19
N LYS A 405 3.04 -48.41 17.69
CA LYS A 405 1.98 -49.16 17.01
C LYS A 405 0.61 -48.67 17.48
N PHE A 406 -0.37 -48.61 16.58
CA PHE A 406 -1.75 -48.26 16.90
C PHE A 406 -2.71 -49.25 16.22
N THR A 407 -3.52 -49.97 16.99
CA THR A 407 -4.50 -50.93 16.47
C THR A 407 -5.92 -50.47 16.85
N CYS A 408 -6.82 -50.37 15.88
CA CYS A 408 -8.23 -50.03 16.10
C CYS A 408 -9.10 -51.29 16.11
N SER A 409 -9.28 -51.90 17.28
CA SER A 409 -9.80 -53.27 17.38
C SER A 409 -11.32 -53.44 17.46
N LYS A 410 -12.12 -52.35 17.60
CA LYS A 410 -13.61 -52.37 17.56
C LYS A 410 -14.23 -50.97 17.71
N GLY A 411 -15.19 -50.63 16.84
CA GLY A 411 -15.99 -49.40 16.94
C GLY A 411 -15.35 -48.20 16.24
N ASN A 412 -15.60 -47.00 16.76
CA ASN A 412 -15.01 -45.75 16.26
C ASN A 412 -13.79 -45.37 17.10
N CYS A 413 -12.61 -45.39 16.49
CA CYS A 413 -11.36 -44.94 17.08
C CYS A 413 -11.00 -43.54 16.57
N THR A 414 -10.12 -42.83 17.27
CA THR A 414 -9.54 -41.57 16.78
C THR A 414 -8.04 -41.60 16.99
N ILE A 415 -7.30 -41.17 15.97
CA ILE A 415 -5.84 -41.06 15.99
C ILE A 415 -5.46 -39.58 15.82
N THR A 416 -4.38 -39.18 16.50
CA THR A 416 -3.81 -37.84 16.43
C THR A 416 -2.58 -37.82 15.53
N PRO A 417 -2.26 -36.68 14.88
CA PRO A 417 -1.06 -36.51 14.05
C PRO A 417 0.22 -37.00 14.73
N GLY A 418 1.20 -37.43 13.92
CA GLY A 418 2.50 -37.91 14.38
C GLY A 418 2.99 -39.19 13.70
N SER A 419 4.06 -39.78 14.24
CA SER A 419 4.79 -40.88 13.58
C SER A 419 4.53 -42.25 14.22
N TYR A 420 4.24 -43.26 13.39
CA TYR A 420 3.83 -44.61 13.78
C TYR A 420 4.65 -45.66 13.04
N SER A 421 5.03 -46.72 13.75
CA SER A 421 5.63 -47.90 13.10
C SER A 421 4.59 -48.77 12.41
N GLU A 422 3.34 -48.73 12.89
CA GLU A 422 2.24 -49.54 12.37
C GLU A 422 0.90 -48.91 12.80
N VAL A 423 -0.05 -48.84 11.87
CA VAL A 423 -1.44 -48.49 12.13
C VAL A 423 -2.34 -49.56 11.51
N GLU A 424 -2.99 -50.34 12.36
CA GLU A 424 -3.83 -51.48 11.98
C GLU A 424 -5.30 -51.15 12.27
N ILE A 425 -6.18 -51.40 11.30
CA ILE A 425 -7.64 -51.22 11.43
C ILE A 425 -8.32 -52.57 11.27
N ASP A 426 -8.72 -53.17 12.40
CA ASP A 426 -9.37 -54.48 12.45
C ASP A 426 -10.71 -54.48 11.71
N SER A 427 -11.19 -55.69 11.45
CA SER A 427 -12.42 -55.95 10.72
C SER A 427 -13.64 -55.20 11.28
N ASN A 428 -14.30 -54.41 10.43
CA ASN A 428 -15.48 -53.57 10.72
C ASN A 428 -15.23 -52.42 11.73
N ALA A 429 -13.99 -51.99 11.92
CA ALA A 429 -13.67 -50.82 12.72
C ALA A 429 -13.58 -49.54 11.86
N THR A 430 -13.87 -48.38 12.46
CA THR A 430 -13.73 -47.06 11.83
C THR A 430 -12.67 -46.26 12.57
N LEU A 431 -11.62 -45.82 11.87
CA LEU A 431 -10.60 -44.93 12.41
C LEU A 431 -10.77 -43.52 11.86
N THR A 432 -10.99 -42.55 12.76
CA THR A 432 -11.02 -41.13 12.41
C THR A 432 -9.63 -40.50 12.59
N PHE A 433 -9.06 -39.96 11.52
CA PHE A 433 -7.87 -39.12 11.55
C PHE A 433 -8.28 -37.67 11.80
N LEU A 434 -7.67 -37.03 12.80
CA LEU A 434 -7.80 -35.58 12.99
C LEU A 434 -6.91 -34.83 12.00
N ASN A 435 -7.30 -33.60 11.64
CA ASN A 435 -6.49 -32.69 10.81
C ASN A 435 -5.03 -32.69 11.26
N GLY A 436 -4.11 -32.84 10.30
CA GLY A 436 -2.67 -32.81 10.51
C GLY A 436 -1.94 -33.90 9.73
N GLU A 437 -0.66 -34.08 10.05
CA GLU A 437 0.27 -34.92 9.29
C GLU A 437 0.66 -36.20 10.05
N TYR A 438 0.73 -37.32 9.32
CA TYR A 438 0.96 -38.66 9.85
C TYR A 438 2.08 -39.33 9.08
N TRP A 439 3.01 -39.95 9.79
CA TRP A 439 4.13 -40.70 9.21
C TRP A 439 4.05 -42.16 9.63
N ILE A 440 3.52 -43.03 8.77
CA ILE A 440 3.13 -44.40 9.11
C ILE A 440 3.98 -45.39 8.33
N LYS A 441 4.83 -46.14 9.01
CA LYS A 441 5.64 -47.15 8.30
C LYS A 441 4.75 -48.21 7.64
N GLU A 442 3.77 -48.76 8.36
CA GLU A 442 2.88 -49.81 7.87
C GLU A 442 1.43 -49.44 8.21
N LEU A 443 0.57 -49.28 7.19
CA LEU A 443 -0.86 -48.98 7.35
C LEU A 443 -1.67 -50.16 6.82
N GLU A 444 -2.40 -50.85 7.69
CA GLU A 444 -3.11 -52.10 7.38
C GLU A 444 -4.63 -51.97 7.61
N LEU A 445 -5.42 -52.42 6.64
CA LEU A 445 -6.89 -52.41 6.68
C LEU A 445 -7.48 -53.80 6.45
N GLU A 446 -8.21 -54.31 7.44
CA GLU A 446 -8.92 -55.58 7.36
C GLU A 446 -10.36 -55.45 6.79
N ASN A 447 -11.13 -56.55 6.80
CA ASN A 447 -12.47 -56.63 6.20
C ASN A 447 -13.47 -55.64 6.81
N GLY A 448 -14.05 -54.77 6.00
CA GLY A 448 -15.02 -53.77 6.44
C GLY A 448 -14.41 -52.57 7.17
N ALA A 449 -13.07 -52.46 7.21
CA ALA A 449 -12.39 -51.33 7.82
C ALA A 449 -12.75 -50.00 7.13
N SER A 450 -12.84 -48.93 7.92
CA SER A 450 -13.16 -47.59 7.40
C SER A 450 -12.20 -46.53 7.95
N ILE A 451 -11.70 -45.65 7.07
CA ILE A 451 -10.98 -44.42 7.43
C ILE A 451 -11.92 -43.23 7.23
N GLU A 452 -12.01 -42.35 8.23
CA GLU A 452 -12.70 -41.06 8.14
C GLU A 452 -11.72 -39.93 8.52
N THR A 453 -11.88 -38.74 7.95
CA THR A 453 -11.05 -37.56 8.28
C THR A 453 -11.89 -36.46 8.94
N LYS A 454 -11.24 -35.64 9.77
CA LYS A 454 -11.82 -34.40 10.32
C LYS A 454 -10.93 -33.22 9.97
N GLY A 455 -11.23 -32.58 8.84
CA GLY A 455 -10.35 -31.61 8.20
C GLY A 455 -9.32 -32.29 7.30
N GLN A 456 -8.35 -31.52 6.82
CA GLN A 456 -7.34 -32.03 5.89
C GLN A 456 -6.28 -32.88 6.61
N VAL A 457 -6.05 -34.09 6.11
CA VAL A 457 -5.14 -35.08 6.68
C VAL A 457 -4.09 -35.48 5.65
N PHE A 458 -2.82 -35.44 6.04
CA PHE A 458 -1.70 -35.89 5.22
C PHE A 458 -1.11 -37.18 5.82
N ILE A 459 -1.05 -38.26 5.05
CA ILE A 459 -0.48 -39.54 5.48
C ILE A 459 0.70 -39.88 4.59
N HIS A 460 1.91 -39.72 5.13
CA HIS A 460 3.13 -40.29 4.57
C HIS A 460 3.24 -41.75 4.99
N TYR A 461 3.44 -42.67 4.03
CA TYR A 461 3.57 -44.10 4.32
C TYR A 461 4.74 -44.78 3.60
N LEU A 462 5.27 -45.85 4.22
CA LEU A 462 6.19 -46.77 3.53
C LEU A 462 5.48 -47.99 2.97
N GLU A 463 4.54 -48.57 3.71
CA GLU A 463 3.76 -49.75 3.31
C GLU A 463 2.28 -49.47 3.59
N PHE A 464 1.45 -49.64 2.57
CA PHE A 464 -0.01 -49.49 2.68
C PHE A 464 -0.63 -50.78 2.18
N ASP A 465 -1.26 -51.54 3.09
CA ASP A 465 -1.88 -52.83 2.78
C ASP A 465 -3.39 -52.78 3.04
N VAL A 466 -4.14 -53.31 2.08
CA VAL A 466 -5.60 -53.43 2.13
C VAL A 466 -5.95 -54.91 1.97
N ASP A 467 -5.88 -55.66 3.07
CA ASP A 467 -6.16 -57.11 3.14
C ASP A 467 -7.64 -57.43 3.46
N GLY A 468 -8.54 -56.46 3.31
CA GLY A 468 -9.98 -56.59 3.59
C GLY A 468 -10.92 -56.42 2.40
N ASN A 469 -12.05 -57.13 2.38
CA ASN A 469 -13.19 -56.81 1.49
C ASN A 469 -14.07 -55.70 2.08
N ASN A 470 -14.75 -54.92 1.24
CA ASN A 470 -15.67 -53.83 1.63
C ASN A 470 -15.02 -52.71 2.46
N VAL A 471 -13.81 -52.30 2.07
CA VAL A 471 -13.04 -51.27 2.78
C VAL A 471 -13.43 -49.87 2.27
N ASN A 472 -13.57 -48.90 3.18
CA ASN A 472 -13.96 -47.53 2.86
C ASN A 472 -12.90 -46.53 3.33
N VAL A 473 -12.20 -45.87 2.42
CA VAL A 473 -11.19 -44.85 2.75
C VAL A 473 -11.72 -43.48 2.40
N ASN A 474 -12.10 -42.71 3.43
CA ASN A 474 -12.70 -41.37 3.29
C ASN A 474 -13.93 -41.33 2.36
N ALA A 475 -14.69 -42.43 2.29
CA ALA A 475 -15.78 -42.60 1.33
C ALA A 475 -16.92 -41.56 1.48
N ARG A 476 -17.05 -40.93 2.66
CA ARG A 476 -18.08 -39.92 2.97
C ARG A 476 -17.57 -38.47 2.94
N GLY A 477 -16.26 -38.26 2.88
CA GLY A 477 -15.65 -36.92 2.87
C GLY A 477 -15.42 -36.37 1.46
N TYR A 478 -14.74 -35.24 1.37
CA TYR A 478 -14.21 -34.74 0.11
C TYR A 478 -12.85 -35.38 -0.17
N TYR A 479 -12.52 -35.61 -1.44
CA TYR A 479 -11.24 -36.23 -1.83
C TYR A 479 -10.01 -35.38 -1.45
N GLU A 480 -10.18 -34.07 -1.23
CA GLU A 480 -9.13 -33.15 -0.78
C GLU A 480 -8.87 -33.20 0.74
N ASP A 481 -9.76 -33.85 1.50
CA ASP A 481 -9.62 -33.99 2.95
C ASP A 481 -8.56 -35.05 3.32
N LEU A 482 -8.14 -35.89 2.37
CA LEU A 482 -7.17 -36.96 2.59
C LEU A 482 -6.10 -36.96 1.49
N VAL A 483 -4.86 -36.74 1.89
CA VAL A 483 -3.68 -36.79 1.03
C VAL A 483 -2.78 -37.96 1.46
N LEU A 484 -2.49 -38.88 0.54
CA LEU A 484 -1.67 -40.07 0.76
C LEU A 484 -0.36 -39.93 -0.02
N ILE A 485 0.79 -40.06 0.65
CA ILE A 485 2.13 -39.88 0.06
C ILE A 485 3.00 -41.10 0.37
N GLY A 486 3.18 -41.98 -0.62
CA GLY A 486 3.98 -43.19 -0.51
C GLY A 486 5.46 -42.93 -0.81
N HIS A 487 6.34 -43.35 0.09
CA HIS A 487 7.78 -43.12 0.01
C HIS A 487 8.57 -44.37 -0.41
N GLY A 488 9.51 -44.21 -1.33
CA GLY A 488 10.44 -45.27 -1.73
C GLY A 488 9.79 -46.52 -2.34
N ASN A 489 10.59 -47.57 -2.52
CA ASN A 489 10.21 -48.77 -3.27
C ASN A 489 9.21 -49.69 -2.53
N ALA A 490 9.07 -49.54 -1.21
CA ALA A 490 8.14 -50.31 -0.39
C ALA A 490 6.70 -49.79 -0.49
N SER A 491 6.50 -48.56 -0.98
CA SER A 491 5.19 -47.87 -1.05
C SER A 491 4.20 -48.44 -2.06
N HIS A 492 4.48 -49.63 -2.58
CA HIS A 492 3.60 -50.36 -3.48
C HIS A 492 2.28 -50.70 -2.77
N LEU A 493 1.15 -50.26 -3.34
CA LEU A 493 -0.17 -50.74 -2.90
C LEU A 493 -0.59 -51.94 -3.74
N ALA A 494 -0.98 -53.02 -3.07
CA ALA A 494 -1.68 -54.16 -3.68
C ALA A 494 -3.11 -54.25 -3.11
N THR A 495 -4.14 -53.94 -3.89
CA THR A 495 -5.52 -54.16 -3.43
C THR A 495 -5.93 -55.58 -3.80
N ASN A 496 -5.68 -56.55 -2.91
CA ASN A 496 -5.86 -57.97 -3.22
C ASN A 496 -7.32 -58.48 -3.03
N LYS A 497 -8.22 -57.64 -2.50
CA LYS A 497 -9.60 -57.98 -2.10
C LYS A 497 -10.64 -57.08 -2.77
N ASN A 498 -11.91 -57.49 -2.76
CA ASN A 498 -12.97 -56.84 -3.54
C ASN A 498 -13.64 -55.68 -2.78
N SER A 499 -14.20 -54.73 -3.53
CA SER A 499 -15.03 -53.61 -3.04
C SER A 499 -14.26 -52.63 -2.13
N LEU A 500 -13.34 -51.87 -2.72
CA LEU A 500 -12.63 -50.77 -2.06
C LEU A 500 -13.14 -49.45 -2.62
N THR A 501 -13.71 -48.60 -1.76
CA THR A 501 -14.10 -47.23 -2.11
C THR A 501 -13.15 -46.24 -1.44
N MET A 502 -12.52 -45.36 -2.22
CA MET A 502 -11.50 -44.43 -1.75
C MET A 502 -11.71 -43.02 -2.32
N LYS A 503 -11.68 -42.00 -1.45
CA LYS A 503 -11.64 -40.59 -1.87
C LYS A 503 -10.41 -39.90 -1.32
N ALA A 504 -9.42 -39.63 -2.17
CA ALA A 504 -8.12 -39.10 -1.73
C ALA A 504 -7.33 -38.47 -2.88
N LEU A 505 -6.31 -37.68 -2.52
CA LEU A 505 -5.22 -37.30 -3.40
C LEU A 505 -4.03 -38.22 -3.11
N TRP A 506 -3.55 -38.97 -4.11
CA TRP A 506 -2.68 -40.12 -3.86
C TRP A 506 -1.39 -40.12 -4.69
N TYR A 507 -0.28 -39.86 -4.02
CA TYR A 507 1.07 -39.81 -4.59
C TYR A 507 1.85 -41.07 -4.20
N VAL A 508 2.55 -41.69 -5.14
CA VAL A 508 3.42 -42.86 -4.91
C VAL A 508 4.76 -42.63 -5.57
N ASP A 509 5.85 -42.65 -4.79
CA ASP A 509 7.22 -42.49 -5.28
C ASP A 509 7.48 -43.28 -6.58
N SER A 510 8.18 -42.64 -7.53
CA SER A 510 8.48 -43.19 -8.85
C SER A 510 9.29 -44.50 -8.84
N SER A 511 9.87 -44.91 -7.72
CA SER A 511 10.52 -46.21 -7.54
C SER A 511 9.53 -47.37 -7.30
N SER A 512 8.24 -47.08 -7.23
CA SER A 512 7.16 -48.04 -6.97
C SER A 512 5.99 -47.92 -7.96
N ALA A 513 4.99 -48.78 -7.80
CA ALA A 513 3.80 -48.87 -8.64
C ALA A 513 2.52 -49.03 -7.81
N ILE A 514 1.39 -48.63 -8.37
CA ILE A 514 0.05 -48.91 -7.84
C ILE A 514 -0.50 -50.16 -8.53
N SER A 515 -0.84 -51.20 -7.77
CA SER A 515 -1.43 -52.44 -8.27
C SER A 515 -2.84 -52.69 -7.71
N ILE A 516 -3.82 -52.76 -8.59
CA ILE A 516 -5.23 -52.99 -8.27
C ILE A 516 -5.63 -54.39 -8.76
N GLN A 517 -5.85 -55.32 -7.82
CA GLN A 517 -6.02 -56.76 -8.13
C GLN A 517 -7.39 -57.35 -7.75
N GLY A 518 -8.13 -56.79 -6.79
CA GLY A 518 -9.51 -57.19 -6.47
C GLY A 518 -10.52 -56.60 -7.44
N ASN A 519 -11.78 -57.06 -7.46
CA ASN A 519 -12.84 -56.42 -8.27
C ASN A 519 -13.50 -55.27 -7.50
N GLY A 520 -14.05 -54.27 -8.20
CA GLY A 520 -14.84 -53.22 -7.54
C GLY A 520 -14.01 -52.17 -6.82
N PHE A 521 -12.96 -51.64 -7.45
CA PHE A 521 -12.25 -50.46 -6.94
C PHE A 521 -12.97 -49.20 -7.42
N GLU A 522 -13.42 -48.37 -6.49
CA GLU A 522 -14.04 -47.07 -6.73
C GLU A 522 -13.17 -45.97 -6.14
N PHE A 523 -12.62 -45.11 -6.98
CA PHE A 523 -11.73 -44.02 -6.57
C PHE A 523 -12.29 -42.67 -6.99
N GLU A 524 -12.17 -41.65 -6.15
CA GLU A 524 -12.42 -40.24 -6.50
C GLU A 524 -11.26 -39.36 -6.02
N GLY A 525 -10.66 -38.56 -6.91
CA GLY A 525 -9.54 -37.66 -6.59
C GLY A 525 -8.41 -37.69 -7.62
N SER A 526 -7.16 -37.40 -7.24
CA SER A 526 -6.01 -37.35 -8.17
C SER A 526 -4.97 -38.41 -7.83
N ILE A 527 -4.27 -38.95 -8.84
CA ILE A 527 -3.17 -39.92 -8.67
C ILE A 527 -1.90 -39.44 -9.37
N SER A 528 -0.80 -39.41 -8.61
CA SER A 528 0.57 -39.19 -9.08
C SER A 528 1.40 -40.45 -8.90
N ALA A 529 1.67 -41.20 -9.98
CA ALA A 529 2.47 -42.43 -9.92
C ALA A 529 3.15 -42.74 -11.25
N GLN A 530 4.30 -43.42 -11.24
CA GLN A 530 4.94 -43.87 -12.47
C GLN A 530 4.10 -44.95 -13.17
N GLN A 531 3.59 -45.94 -12.42
CA GLN A 531 2.85 -47.06 -12.99
C GLN A 531 1.55 -47.33 -12.24
N ILE A 532 0.45 -47.48 -12.98
CA ILE A 532 -0.85 -47.92 -12.47
C ILE A 532 -1.25 -49.20 -13.20
N LEU A 533 -1.38 -50.30 -12.47
CA LEU A 533 -1.62 -51.64 -12.99
C LEU A 533 -2.93 -52.19 -12.44
N ILE A 534 -3.91 -52.45 -13.31
CA ILE A 534 -5.24 -52.94 -12.96
C ILE A 534 -5.46 -54.30 -13.63
N THR A 535 -5.68 -55.37 -12.85
CA THR A 535 -5.76 -56.75 -13.38
C THR A 535 -7.14 -57.40 -13.29
N SER A 536 -8.10 -56.76 -12.62
CA SER A 536 -9.44 -57.30 -12.33
C SER A 536 -10.56 -56.45 -12.94
N ASN A 537 -11.83 -56.78 -12.66
CA ASN A 537 -12.99 -56.20 -13.34
C ASN A 537 -13.76 -55.19 -12.47
N ASN A 538 -14.63 -54.40 -13.13
CA ASN A 538 -15.60 -53.47 -12.53
C ASN A 538 -14.92 -52.36 -11.71
N HIS A 539 -14.05 -51.59 -12.33
CA HIS A 539 -13.31 -50.51 -11.68
C HIS A 539 -13.83 -49.15 -12.13
N ILE A 540 -13.96 -48.21 -11.20
CA ILE A 540 -14.36 -46.82 -11.45
C ILE A 540 -13.30 -45.91 -10.85
N ILE A 541 -12.63 -45.11 -11.69
CA ILE A 541 -11.67 -44.10 -11.25
C ILE A 541 -12.22 -42.74 -11.70
N ASP A 542 -12.83 -42.00 -10.79
CA ASP A 542 -13.31 -40.63 -10.99
C ASP A 542 -12.19 -39.64 -10.71
N ALA A 543 -11.31 -39.47 -11.71
CA ALA A 543 -10.07 -38.75 -11.57
C ALA A 543 -10.25 -37.24 -11.76
N LYS A 544 -10.02 -36.46 -10.70
CA LYS A 544 -10.21 -35.00 -10.64
C LYS A 544 -8.97 -34.34 -10.04
N PRO A 545 -8.48 -33.22 -10.60
CA PRO A 545 -7.41 -32.46 -9.97
C PRO A 545 -7.92 -31.80 -8.67
N PRO A 546 -7.03 -31.45 -7.73
CA PRO A 546 -7.41 -30.59 -6.61
C PRO A 546 -7.97 -29.26 -7.15
N ARG A 547 -9.05 -28.77 -6.53
CA ARG A 547 -9.79 -27.58 -6.97
C ARG A 547 -8.91 -26.33 -7.00
N GLN A 548 -7.92 -26.26 -6.11
CA GLN A 548 -6.97 -25.15 -6.02
C GLN A 548 -5.83 -25.22 -7.06
N CYS A 549 -5.61 -26.39 -7.66
CA CYS A 549 -4.52 -26.66 -8.62
C CYS A 549 -5.00 -26.66 -10.05
N TYR A 550 -6.31 -26.79 -10.22
CA TYR A 550 -6.99 -26.46 -11.43
C TYR A 550 -6.96 -24.94 -11.62
N VAL A 551 -5.86 -24.45 -12.18
CA VAL A 551 -5.91 -23.23 -12.98
C VAL A 551 -6.70 -23.66 -14.22
N PRO A 552 -7.95 -23.20 -14.42
CA PRO A 552 -8.65 -23.51 -15.65
C PRO A 552 -7.72 -23.09 -16.77
N ASP A 553 -7.39 -24.01 -17.66
CA ASP A 553 -6.73 -23.69 -18.90
C ASP A 553 -7.77 -22.95 -19.75
N GLY A 554 -8.05 -21.74 -19.32
CA GLY A 554 -9.23 -20.95 -19.54
C GLY A 554 -10.62 -21.57 -19.48
N ARG A 555 -11.62 -20.73 -19.24
CA ARG A 555 -12.99 -21.04 -19.63
C ARG A 555 -13.08 -20.97 -21.15
N TYR A 556 -13.15 -22.13 -21.80
CA TYR A 556 -13.56 -22.21 -23.19
C TYR A 556 -15.04 -21.80 -23.29
N GLU A 557 -15.34 -20.83 -24.15
CA GLU A 557 -16.69 -20.36 -24.42
C GLU A 557 -17.00 -20.62 -25.89
N LEU A 558 -18.05 -21.40 -26.16
CA LEU A 558 -18.62 -21.57 -27.49
C LEU A 558 -19.97 -20.86 -27.51
N LEU A 559 -20.08 -19.82 -28.31
CA LEU A 559 -21.34 -19.11 -28.53
C LEU A 559 -21.73 -19.25 -29.99
N VAL A 560 -22.93 -19.76 -30.25
CA VAL A 560 -23.50 -19.80 -31.61
C VAL A 560 -24.68 -18.84 -31.64
N THR A 561 -24.68 -17.89 -32.57
CA THR A 561 -25.77 -16.92 -32.75
C THR A 561 -26.24 -16.93 -34.20
N PRO A 562 -27.55 -16.72 -34.45
CA PRO A 562 -28.64 -16.60 -33.48
C PRO A 562 -29.03 -17.96 -32.84
N PRO A 563 -29.86 -18.01 -31.78
CA PRO A 563 -30.37 -19.24 -31.16
C PRO A 563 -31.24 -20.08 -32.11
N ARG A 564 -31.93 -19.41 -33.02
CA ARG A 564 -32.71 -19.97 -34.10
C ARG A 564 -32.54 -19.05 -35.31
N ASP A 565 -32.52 -19.62 -36.51
CA ASP A 565 -32.54 -18.82 -37.74
C ASP A 565 -33.49 -19.45 -38.75
N SER A 566 -33.96 -18.67 -39.71
CA SER A 566 -34.76 -19.18 -40.80
C SER A 566 -34.32 -18.60 -42.13
N GLY A 567 -34.71 -19.26 -43.21
CA GLY A 567 -34.37 -18.77 -44.54
C GLY A 567 -35.34 -19.25 -45.59
N LEU A 568 -35.50 -18.44 -46.63
CA LEU A 568 -36.31 -18.78 -47.77
C LEU A 568 -35.66 -19.94 -48.53
N VAL A 569 -36.42 -21.01 -48.76
CA VAL A 569 -35.92 -22.22 -49.43
C VAL A 569 -35.33 -21.92 -50.81
N CYS A 570 -35.90 -20.94 -51.53
CA CYS A 570 -35.43 -20.46 -52.84
C CYS A 570 -34.61 -19.16 -52.79
N GLY A 571 -34.44 -18.53 -51.62
CA GLY A 571 -33.75 -17.24 -51.47
C GLY A 571 -32.24 -17.35 -51.58
N GLU A 572 -31.57 -16.20 -51.71
CA GLU A 572 -30.12 -16.10 -51.47
C GLU A 572 -29.83 -16.02 -49.97
N GLU A 573 -30.75 -15.47 -49.17
CA GLU A 573 -30.71 -15.53 -47.71
C GLU A 573 -31.06 -16.95 -47.23
N LYS A 574 -30.14 -17.51 -46.45
CA LYS A 574 -30.18 -18.87 -45.92
C LYS A 574 -29.89 -18.83 -44.43
N PRO A 575 -30.37 -19.80 -43.64
CA PRO A 575 -30.07 -19.85 -42.22
C PRO A 575 -28.57 -19.79 -41.98
N THR A 576 -28.12 -18.77 -41.27
CA THR A 576 -26.74 -18.40 -41.08
C THR A 576 -26.41 -18.30 -39.60
N PHE A 577 -25.34 -18.97 -39.19
CA PHE A 577 -24.91 -19.02 -37.80
C PHE A 577 -23.48 -18.51 -37.66
N THR A 578 -23.28 -17.57 -36.75
CA THR A 578 -21.96 -17.12 -36.31
C THR A 578 -21.56 -17.89 -35.06
N ILE A 579 -20.44 -18.59 -35.15
CA ILE A 579 -19.82 -19.36 -34.07
C ILE A 579 -18.65 -18.53 -33.54
N ASN A 580 -18.69 -18.20 -32.26
CA ASN A 580 -17.63 -17.50 -31.55
C ASN A 580 -16.98 -18.44 -30.53
N THR A 581 -15.66 -18.51 -30.56
CA THR A 581 -14.84 -19.31 -29.66
C THR A 581 -13.91 -18.40 -28.86
N LYS A 582 -14.00 -18.47 -27.54
CA LYS A 582 -13.11 -17.74 -26.63
C LYS A 582 -12.47 -18.70 -25.63
N LYS A 583 -11.35 -18.25 -25.06
CA LYS A 583 -10.70 -18.81 -23.88
C LYS A 583 -10.48 -17.64 -22.91
N ASP A 584 -11.11 -17.70 -21.73
CA ASP A 584 -11.08 -16.64 -20.72
C ASP A 584 -11.54 -15.27 -21.22
N GLY A 585 -12.65 -15.22 -21.95
CA GLY A 585 -13.12 -13.97 -22.54
C GLY A 585 -12.30 -13.46 -23.74
N VAL A 586 -11.12 -14.04 -24.02
CA VAL A 586 -10.26 -13.69 -25.16
C VAL A 586 -10.63 -14.55 -26.38
N PRO A 587 -10.92 -13.97 -27.55
CA PRO A 587 -11.21 -14.75 -28.75
C PRO A 587 -10.03 -15.62 -29.20
N MET A 588 -10.29 -16.86 -29.61
CA MET A 588 -9.26 -17.81 -30.03
C MET A 588 -9.61 -18.54 -31.32
N MET A 589 -8.61 -18.81 -32.16
CA MET A 589 -8.73 -19.71 -33.31
C MET A 589 -8.89 -21.14 -32.81
N GLU A 590 -10.00 -21.78 -33.18
CA GLU A 590 -10.39 -23.09 -32.64
C GLU A 590 -11.17 -23.94 -33.65
N GLY A 591 -10.98 -25.25 -33.60
CA GLY A 591 -11.71 -26.21 -34.42
C GLY A 591 -13.12 -26.45 -33.88
N VAL A 592 -14.11 -26.56 -34.75
CA VAL A 592 -15.48 -26.94 -34.39
C VAL A 592 -16.03 -28.02 -35.32
N THR A 593 -16.77 -28.96 -34.73
CA THR A 593 -17.53 -30.00 -35.43
C THR A 593 -18.97 -29.57 -35.59
N VAL A 594 -19.53 -29.71 -36.79
CA VAL A 594 -20.90 -29.28 -37.13
C VAL A 594 -21.69 -30.45 -37.70
N GLU A 595 -22.84 -30.72 -37.09
CA GLU A 595 -23.81 -31.72 -37.53
C GLU A 595 -25.17 -31.07 -37.82
N LEU A 596 -25.77 -31.40 -38.97
CA LEU A 596 -27.09 -30.93 -39.41
C LEU A 596 -28.04 -32.12 -39.51
N TYR A 597 -29.23 -32.03 -38.92
CA TYR A 597 -30.24 -33.10 -39.00
C TYR A 597 -31.67 -32.61 -38.77
N TYR A 598 -32.66 -33.41 -39.17
CA TYR A 598 -34.07 -33.13 -38.93
C TYR A 598 -34.55 -33.74 -37.61
N LYS A 599 -34.54 -35.08 -37.49
CA LYS A 599 -34.94 -35.81 -36.28
C LYS A 599 -33.76 -36.57 -35.65
N GLN A 600 -32.83 -37.04 -36.46
CA GLN A 600 -31.65 -37.81 -36.01
C GLN A 600 -30.45 -37.59 -36.94
N VAL A 601 -29.24 -37.60 -36.39
CA VAL A 601 -28.00 -37.42 -37.15
C VAL A 601 -27.96 -38.35 -38.36
N GLY A 602 -27.78 -37.77 -39.56
CA GLY A 602 -27.71 -38.49 -40.84
C GLY A 602 -29.02 -38.60 -41.64
N ASP A 603 -30.16 -38.14 -41.12
CA ASP A 603 -31.45 -38.20 -41.83
C ASP A 603 -31.70 -37.07 -42.85
N ALA A 604 -30.86 -36.03 -42.84
CA ALA A 604 -30.95 -34.88 -43.74
C ALA A 604 -29.65 -34.69 -44.59
N PRO A 605 -29.22 -35.70 -45.38
CA PRO A 605 -27.96 -35.62 -46.15
C PRO A 605 -27.98 -34.58 -47.28
N TYR A 606 -29.14 -33.99 -47.57
CA TYR A 606 -29.33 -32.93 -48.56
C TYR A 606 -28.95 -31.54 -48.02
N LEU A 607 -28.75 -31.39 -46.70
CA LEU A 607 -28.31 -30.15 -46.07
C LEU A 607 -26.80 -30.01 -46.10
N LYS A 608 -26.30 -28.78 -46.28
CA LYS A 608 -24.88 -28.46 -46.27
C LYS A 608 -24.61 -27.14 -45.55
N ALA A 609 -23.61 -27.15 -44.66
CA ALA A 609 -23.03 -25.94 -44.09
C ALA A 609 -21.88 -25.45 -44.98
N LYS A 610 -21.81 -24.15 -45.24
CA LYS A 610 -20.77 -23.50 -46.04
C LYS A 610 -20.23 -22.28 -45.31
N VAL A 611 -18.92 -22.07 -45.33
CA VAL A 611 -18.30 -20.85 -44.77
C VAL A 611 -18.63 -19.65 -45.67
N VAL A 612 -19.09 -18.56 -45.06
CA VAL A 612 -19.43 -17.31 -45.74
C VAL A 612 -18.64 -16.13 -45.16
N ASP A 613 -18.65 -15.00 -45.87
CA ASP A 613 -17.94 -13.74 -45.52
C ASP A 613 -16.42 -13.85 -45.30
N ASN A 614 -15.80 -14.96 -45.70
CA ASN A 614 -14.41 -15.30 -45.39
C ASN A 614 -14.09 -15.30 -43.88
N ILE A 615 -15.09 -15.57 -43.03
CA ILE A 615 -14.94 -15.64 -41.57
C ILE A 615 -14.79 -17.11 -41.16
N GLY A 616 -13.55 -17.54 -40.92
CA GLY A 616 -13.18 -18.91 -40.60
C GLY A 616 -12.81 -19.74 -41.84
N SER A 617 -12.71 -21.06 -41.70
CA SER A 617 -12.39 -21.95 -42.81
C SER A 617 -12.99 -23.34 -42.64
N ALA A 618 -13.26 -24.03 -43.75
CA ALA A 618 -13.70 -25.42 -43.74
C ALA A 618 -12.51 -26.37 -43.86
N ILE A 619 -12.45 -27.38 -42.99
CA ILE A 619 -11.47 -28.46 -43.03
C ILE A 619 -12.07 -29.67 -43.76
N SER A 620 -13.35 -29.96 -43.51
CA SER A 620 -14.15 -30.98 -44.20
C SER A 620 -15.65 -30.63 -44.15
N ASP A 621 -16.54 -31.49 -44.68
CA ASP A 621 -17.99 -31.27 -44.69
C ASP A 621 -18.62 -31.10 -43.28
N THR A 622 -17.94 -31.57 -42.23
CA THR A 622 -18.41 -31.49 -40.82
C THR A 622 -17.40 -30.85 -39.88
N GLN A 623 -16.23 -30.44 -40.36
CA GLN A 623 -15.16 -29.86 -39.54
C GLN A 623 -14.78 -28.49 -40.05
N PHE A 624 -14.77 -27.50 -39.15
CA PHE A 624 -14.51 -26.10 -39.46
C PHE A 624 -13.51 -25.52 -38.46
N LEU A 625 -12.93 -24.37 -38.79
CA LEU A 625 -11.99 -23.63 -37.96
C LEU A 625 -12.41 -22.17 -37.86
N THR A 626 -12.50 -21.63 -36.65
CA THR A 626 -12.68 -20.19 -36.44
C THR A 626 -11.42 -19.41 -36.84
N ASN A 627 -11.53 -18.12 -37.12
CA ASN A 627 -10.38 -17.28 -37.47
C ASN A 627 -9.60 -16.84 -36.22
N SER A 628 -8.56 -16.02 -36.37
CA SER A 628 -7.75 -15.50 -35.25
C SER A 628 -8.52 -14.60 -34.29
N ALA A 629 -9.70 -14.10 -34.68
CA ALA A 629 -10.63 -13.37 -33.82
C ALA A 629 -11.69 -14.30 -33.20
N GLY A 630 -11.48 -15.62 -33.27
CA GLY A 630 -12.38 -16.64 -32.76
C GLY A 630 -13.75 -16.69 -33.41
N LYS A 631 -13.90 -16.22 -34.65
CA LYS A 631 -15.20 -16.23 -35.35
C LYS A 631 -15.21 -17.21 -36.53
N LEU A 632 -16.32 -17.90 -36.72
CA LEU A 632 -16.67 -18.69 -37.90
C LEU A 632 -18.10 -18.36 -38.30
N LYS A 633 -18.37 -18.11 -39.58
CA LYS A 633 -19.73 -17.86 -40.07
C LYS A 633 -20.14 -18.94 -41.06
N LEU A 634 -21.23 -19.63 -40.77
CA LEU A 634 -21.75 -20.75 -41.54
C LEU A 634 -23.14 -20.46 -42.10
N GLU A 635 -23.32 -20.68 -43.39
CA GLU A 635 -24.61 -20.64 -44.09
C GLU A 635 -25.09 -22.07 -44.36
N ILE A 636 -26.36 -22.37 -44.05
CA ILE A 636 -26.95 -23.69 -44.22
C ILE A 636 -27.86 -23.69 -45.46
N SER A 637 -27.52 -24.50 -46.46
CA SER A 637 -28.28 -24.62 -47.70
C SER A 637 -28.86 -26.03 -47.88
N THR A 638 -29.95 -26.13 -48.63
CA THR A 638 -30.49 -27.41 -49.09
C THR A 638 -30.17 -27.64 -50.57
N SER A 639 -29.72 -28.84 -50.88
CA SER A 639 -29.43 -29.29 -52.25
C SER A 639 -30.64 -29.94 -52.94
N ASP A 640 -31.71 -30.23 -52.19
CA ASP A 640 -32.94 -30.86 -52.68
C ASP A 640 -34.17 -30.18 -52.03
N PRO A 641 -34.65 -29.05 -52.60
CA PRO A 641 -35.77 -28.29 -52.05
C PRO A 641 -37.06 -29.12 -51.87
N ASP A 642 -37.33 -30.08 -52.75
CA ASP A 642 -38.54 -30.89 -52.71
C ASP A 642 -38.54 -31.94 -51.56
N LYS A 643 -37.35 -32.27 -51.02
CA LYS A 643 -37.20 -33.14 -49.82
C LYS A 643 -37.02 -32.35 -48.52
N THR A 644 -36.99 -31.03 -48.59
CA THR A 644 -36.83 -30.18 -47.42
C THR A 644 -38.20 -29.94 -46.81
N GLU A 645 -38.40 -30.39 -45.57
CA GLU A 645 -39.64 -30.18 -44.83
C GLU A 645 -39.73 -28.70 -44.44
N LEU A 646 -40.67 -27.99 -45.06
CA LEU A 646 -40.86 -26.56 -44.82
C LEU A 646 -41.52 -26.32 -43.45
N SER A 647 -41.24 -25.17 -42.86
CA SER A 647 -41.80 -24.72 -41.57
C SER A 647 -41.58 -25.71 -40.41
N SER A 648 -40.55 -26.56 -40.53
CA SER A 648 -40.20 -27.59 -39.55
C SER A 648 -38.81 -27.33 -38.99
N ASP A 649 -38.62 -27.57 -37.69
CA ASP A 649 -37.34 -27.36 -37.00
C ASP A 649 -36.32 -28.43 -37.40
N TYR A 650 -35.24 -27.98 -38.04
CA TYR A 650 -33.98 -28.71 -38.16
C TYR A 650 -33.06 -28.32 -37.00
N THR A 651 -32.06 -29.16 -36.72
CA THR A 651 -31.07 -28.95 -35.67
C THR A 651 -29.68 -28.77 -36.26
N LEU A 652 -29.03 -27.68 -35.87
CA LEU A 652 -27.60 -27.44 -35.98
C LEU A 652 -26.96 -27.77 -34.63
N LYS A 653 -26.04 -28.73 -34.60
CA LYS A 653 -25.22 -29.04 -33.43
C LYS A 653 -23.79 -28.61 -33.72
N VAL A 654 -23.26 -27.70 -32.91
CA VAL A 654 -21.87 -27.23 -32.97
C VAL A 654 -21.15 -27.69 -31.73
N GLN A 655 -20.00 -28.33 -31.89
CA GLN A 655 -19.17 -28.84 -30.80
C GLN A 655 -17.74 -28.33 -30.96
N MET A 656 -17.15 -27.80 -29.89
CA MET A 656 -15.75 -27.36 -29.91
C MET A 656 -14.81 -28.57 -29.89
N ASN A 657 -13.68 -28.51 -30.60
CA ASN A 657 -12.79 -29.65 -30.74
C ASN A 657 -11.85 -29.82 -29.53
N GLN A 658 -11.35 -28.73 -28.95
CA GLN A 658 -10.54 -28.72 -27.71
C GLN A 658 -11.38 -29.05 -26.47
N ASP A 659 -12.55 -28.41 -26.30
CA ASP A 659 -13.49 -28.72 -25.20
C ASP A 659 -14.79 -29.30 -25.77
N ARG A 660 -14.81 -30.61 -26.04
CA ARG A 660 -15.98 -31.26 -26.66
C ARG A 660 -17.22 -31.31 -25.76
N ARG A 661 -17.13 -30.89 -24.49
CA ARG A 661 -18.31 -30.65 -23.63
C ARG A 661 -19.03 -29.36 -24.00
N ASN A 662 -18.32 -28.42 -24.64
CA ASN A 662 -18.89 -27.19 -25.16
C ASN A 662 -19.65 -27.49 -26.45
N ILE A 663 -20.92 -27.86 -26.30
CA ILE A 663 -21.84 -28.19 -27.37
C ILE A 663 -22.99 -27.20 -27.34
N VAL A 664 -23.25 -26.59 -28.49
CA VAL A 664 -24.33 -25.64 -28.67
C VAL A 664 -25.28 -26.18 -29.73
N TYR A 665 -26.55 -26.30 -29.34
CA TYR A 665 -27.64 -26.69 -30.24
C TYR A 665 -28.40 -25.45 -30.68
N ARG A 666 -28.70 -25.39 -31.97
CA ARG A 666 -29.47 -24.34 -32.62
C ARG A 666 -30.52 -24.95 -33.51
N ASN A 667 -31.63 -24.25 -33.65
CA ASN A 667 -32.70 -24.67 -34.54
C ASN A 667 -32.67 -23.82 -35.80
N PHE A 668 -33.01 -24.40 -36.93
CA PHE A 668 -33.28 -23.59 -38.11
C PHE A 668 -34.44 -24.13 -38.91
N GLN A 669 -35.08 -23.24 -39.67
CA GLN A 669 -36.21 -23.58 -40.53
C GLN A 669 -36.01 -23.08 -41.95
N PHE A 670 -36.59 -23.81 -42.89
CA PHE A 670 -36.79 -23.30 -44.24
C PHE A 670 -38.25 -22.92 -44.42
N TYR A 671 -38.49 -21.67 -44.83
CA TYR A 671 -39.82 -21.21 -45.17
C TYR A 671 -40.01 -21.06 -46.68
N PRO A 672 -41.24 -21.20 -47.19
CA PRO A 672 -41.59 -20.83 -48.56
C PRO A 672 -41.78 -19.31 -48.76
N PHE A 673 -41.85 -18.56 -47.65
CA PHE A 673 -41.97 -17.10 -47.59
C PHE A 673 -41.50 -16.59 -46.22
N GLU A 674 -40.85 -15.42 -46.16
CA GLU A 674 -40.26 -14.91 -44.92
C GLU A 674 -40.31 -13.38 -44.82
N PHE A 675 -40.25 -12.87 -43.58
CA PHE A 675 -39.82 -11.49 -43.34
C PHE A 675 -38.28 -11.44 -43.36
N SER A 676 -37.72 -10.56 -44.19
CA SER A 676 -36.27 -10.29 -44.27
C SER A 676 -36.00 -8.88 -43.73
N ILE A 677 -35.14 -8.80 -42.72
CA ILE A 677 -34.73 -7.59 -42.02
C ILE A 677 -33.22 -7.70 -41.75
N ASP A 678 -32.47 -6.62 -41.98
CA ASP A 678 -31.05 -6.56 -41.63
C ASP A 678 -30.85 -6.48 -40.10
N ASP A 679 -29.83 -7.16 -39.59
CA ASP A 679 -29.38 -6.99 -38.20
C ASP A 679 -29.01 -5.52 -37.92
N ALA A 680 -29.30 -5.05 -36.71
CA ALA A 680 -29.13 -3.64 -36.35
C ALA A 680 -28.34 -3.45 -35.05
N ASN A 681 -27.42 -2.48 -35.08
CA ASN A 681 -26.73 -1.96 -33.91
C ASN A 681 -27.27 -0.57 -33.57
N ILE A 682 -27.85 -0.39 -32.40
CA ILE A 682 -28.53 0.86 -32.01
C ILE A 682 -28.12 1.32 -30.61
N ILE A 683 -28.51 2.55 -30.28
CA ILE A 683 -28.37 3.12 -28.94
C ILE A 683 -29.68 2.94 -28.18
N ALA A 684 -29.61 2.45 -26.95
CA ALA A 684 -30.76 2.28 -26.07
C ALA A 684 -31.53 3.61 -25.94
N GLY A 685 -32.82 3.58 -26.22
CA GLY A 685 -33.73 4.72 -26.18
C GLY A 685 -33.71 5.62 -27.43
N GLN A 686 -32.84 5.36 -28.41
CA GLN A 686 -32.82 6.10 -29.67
C GLN A 686 -33.88 5.56 -30.63
N SER A 687 -34.56 6.44 -31.36
CA SER A 687 -35.48 6.05 -32.44
C SER A 687 -34.72 5.84 -33.75
N VAL A 688 -34.75 4.62 -34.28
CA VAL A 688 -34.08 4.26 -35.54
C VAL A 688 -35.08 3.62 -36.50
N ASP A 689 -35.12 4.07 -37.76
CA ASP A 689 -35.98 3.47 -38.78
C ASP A 689 -35.40 2.13 -39.26
N ILE A 690 -36.20 1.06 -39.18
CA ILE A 690 -35.87 -0.29 -39.65
C ILE A 690 -36.74 -0.64 -40.85
N THR A 691 -36.10 -1.11 -41.92
CA THR A 691 -36.78 -1.57 -43.14
C THR A 691 -36.92 -3.09 -43.11
N ALA A 692 -38.13 -3.57 -43.33
CA ALA A 692 -38.48 -4.98 -43.44
C ALA A 692 -39.15 -5.28 -44.78
N LYS A 693 -38.84 -6.44 -45.37
CA LYS A 693 -39.39 -6.89 -46.66
C LYS A 693 -39.98 -8.30 -46.53
N VAL A 694 -40.93 -8.63 -47.39
CA VAL A 694 -41.50 -9.98 -47.49
C VAL A 694 -41.05 -10.63 -48.80
N TYR A 695 -40.35 -11.75 -48.70
CA TYR A 695 -39.91 -12.54 -49.86
C TYR A 695 -40.72 -13.83 -50.01
N THR A 696 -40.92 -14.25 -51.26
CA THR A 696 -41.63 -15.49 -51.66
C THR A 696 -40.89 -16.17 -52.81
N CYS A 697 -41.15 -17.47 -53.01
CA CYS A 697 -40.66 -18.20 -54.18
C CYS A 697 -41.56 -18.04 -55.41
N ASP A 698 -40.97 -17.67 -56.54
CA ASP A 698 -41.65 -17.69 -57.84
C ASP A 698 -41.78 -19.13 -58.39
N LYS A 699 -42.40 -19.27 -59.58
CA LYS A 699 -42.62 -20.58 -60.23
C LYS A 699 -41.34 -21.29 -60.68
N ASN A 700 -40.21 -20.60 -60.71
CA ASN A 700 -38.90 -21.12 -61.08
C ASN A 700 -37.98 -21.31 -59.85
N ASN A 701 -38.52 -21.24 -58.64
CA ASN A 701 -37.76 -21.23 -57.37
C ASN A 701 -36.72 -20.09 -57.33
N GLN A 702 -37.10 -18.87 -57.71
CA GLN A 702 -36.32 -17.65 -57.49
C GLN A 702 -37.02 -16.74 -56.46
N PRO A 703 -36.26 -15.99 -55.63
CA PRO A 703 -36.84 -15.08 -54.65
C PRO A 703 -37.46 -13.86 -55.33
N GLN A 704 -38.64 -13.46 -54.88
CA GLN A 704 -39.33 -12.24 -55.31
C GLN A 704 -40.07 -11.59 -54.14
N ILE A 705 -40.19 -10.25 -54.17
CA ILE A 705 -40.96 -9.51 -53.16
C ILE A 705 -42.45 -9.83 -53.31
N ALA A 706 -43.10 -10.11 -52.18
CA ALA A 706 -44.54 -10.34 -52.11
C ALA A 706 -45.32 -9.02 -52.22
N THR A 707 -45.34 -8.44 -53.42
CA THR A 707 -46.02 -7.14 -53.69
C THR A 707 -47.52 -7.13 -53.37
N GLN A 708 -48.13 -8.29 -53.17
CA GLN A 708 -49.52 -8.44 -52.74
C GLN A 708 -49.72 -8.38 -51.21
N TYR A 709 -48.66 -8.46 -50.41
CA TYR A 709 -48.75 -8.45 -48.96
C TYR A 709 -48.95 -7.03 -48.41
N GLN A 710 -49.95 -6.87 -47.53
CA GLN A 710 -50.31 -5.60 -46.86
C GLN A 710 -50.62 -5.79 -45.36
N GLY A 711 -50.06 -6.83 -44.74
CA GLY A 711 -50.37 -7.20 -43.36
C GLY A 711 -49.69 -6.32 -42.31
N LYS A 712 -50.10 -6.52 -41.06
CA LYS A 712 -49.46 -5.96 -39.86
C LYS A 712 -49.05 -7.15 -38.97
N PRO A 713 -47.78 -7.57 -38.98
CA PRO A 713 -47.34 -8.69 -38.16
C PRO A 713 -47.39 -8.35 -36.67
N GLU A 714 -47.51 -9.39 -35.85
CA GLU A 714 -47.24 -9.36 -34.43
C GLU A 714 -45.73 -9.35 -34.19
N VAL A 715 -45.26 -8.47 -33.32
CA VAL A 715 -43.83 -8.33 -32.98
C VAL A 715 -43.62 -8.86 -31.57
N SER A 716 -42.71 -9.82 -31.43
CA SER A 716 -42.25 -10.31 -30.14
C SER A 716 -40.73 -10.22 -30.07
N TYR A 717 -40.17 -10.30 -28.85
CA TYR A 717 -38.73 -10.22 -28.68
C TYR A 717 -38.21 -10.91 -27.42
N GLU A 718 -36.96 -11.33 -27.50
CA GLU A 718 -36.24 -12.02 -26.44
C GLU A 718 -34.89 -11.38 -26.17
N LEU A 719 -34.51 -11.35 -24.89
CA LEU A 719 -33.18 -10.93 -24.46
C LEU A 719 -32.28 -12.16 -24.47
N VAL A 720 -31.16 -12.07 -25.20
CA VAL A 720 -30.13 -13.11 -25.29
C VAL A 720 -29.01 -12.84 -24.30
N VAL A 721 -28.53 -11.60 -24.22
CA VAL A 721 -27.42 -11.17 -23.36
C VAL A 721 -27.76 -9.82 -22.72
N PRO A 722 -27.67 -9.68 -21.38
CA PRO A 722 -27.38 -10.71 -20.38
C PRO A 722 -28.50 -11.77 -20.27
N SER A 723 -28.17 -12.99 -19.85
CA SER A 723 -29.19 -14.03 -19.69
C SER A 723 -30.19 -13.70 -18.56
N ALA A 724 -31.43 -14.17 -18.69
CA ALA A 724 -32.43 -14.02 -17.62
C ALA A 724 -31.98 -14.67 -16.29
N ALA A 725 -31.11 -15.68 -16.32
CA ALA A 725 -30.60 -16.36 -15.13
C ALA A 725 -29.72 -15.47 -14.24
N ILE A 726 -29.07 -14.47 -14.82
CA ILE A 726 -28.28 -13.48 -14.08
C ILE A 726 -29.05 -12.16 -13.83
N GLY A 727 -30.36 -12.17 -14.06
CA GLY A 727 -31.23 -11.01 -13.80
C GLY A 727 -31.42 -10.04 -14.97
N GLY A 728 -31.08 -10.45 -16.20
CA GLY A 728 -31.25 -9.61 -17.40
C GLY A 728 -32.67 -9.10 -17.60
N SER A 729 -32.81 -7.81 -17.91
CA SER A 729 -34.08 -7.13 -18.16
C SER A 729 -34.34 -6.96 -19.66
N LYS A 730 -35.53 -7.33 -20.13
CA LYS A 730 -35.91 -7.13 -21.54
C LYS A 730 -36.09 -5.65 -21.92
N GLY A 731 -36.27 -4.75 -20.96
CA GLY A 731 -36.62 -3.36 -21.24
C GLY A 731 -37.98 -3.24 -21.95
N THR A 732 -38.18 -2.16 -22.71
CA THR A 732 -39.40 -1.93 -23.52
C THR A 732 -39.03 -1.76 -24.99
N LEU A 733 -39.55 -2.65 -25.85
CA LEU A 733 -39.48 -2.52 -27.31
C LEU A 733 -40.73 -1.81 -27.85
N THR A 734 -40.53 -0.84 -28.73
CA THR A 734 -41.58 -0.25 -29.57
C THR A 734 -41.18 -0.45 -31.03
N TYR A 735 -41.88 -1.34 -31.74
CA TYR A 735 -41.73 -1.56 -33.17
C TYR A 735 -43.05 -2.11 -33.74
N GLU A 736 -43.66 -1.40 -34.69
CA GLU A 736 -44.94 -1.79 -35.30
C GLU A 736 -44.93 -1.58 -36.82
N PRO A 737 -44.26 -2.45 -37.59
CA PRO A 737 -44.18 -2.31 -39.04
C PRO A 737 -45.55 -2.51 -39.70
N LYS A 738 -45.86 -1.67 -40.69
CA LYS A 738 -47.07 -1.78 -41.53
C LYS A 738 -46.65 -1.94 -42.98
N PHE A 739 -46.93 -3.10 -43.55
CA PHE A 739 -46.47 -3.41 -44.90
C PHE A 739 -47.40 -2.83 -45.96
N LEU A 740 -46.79 -2.27 -47.00
CA LEU A 740 -47.46 -1.86 -48.23
C LEU A 740 -46.65 -2.40 -49.41
N ASN A 741 -47.29 -3.22 -50.22
CA ASN A 741 -46.65 -3.90 -51.35
C ASN A 741 -45.42 -4.74 -50.95
N GLY A 742 -45.49 -5.43 -49.81
CA GLY A 742 -44.42 -6.31 -49.34
C GLY A 742 -43.22 -5.60 -48.69
N GLU A 743 -43.28 -4.28 -48.45
CA GLU A 743 -42.22 -3.54 -47.74
C GLU A 743 -42.80 -2.68 -46.60
N ALA A 744 -42.04 -2.50 -45.53
CA ALA A 744 -42.34 -1.59 -44.42
C ALA A 744 -41.05 -0.91 -43.94
N THR A 745 -41.11 0.40 -43.68
CA THR A 745 -40.08 1.11 -42.91
C THR A 745 -40.75 1.73 -41.71
N SER A 746 -40.27 1.46 -40.50
CA SER A 746 -40.91 1.92 -39.26
C SER A 746 -39.90 2.15 -38.15
N PRO A 747 -40.14 3.12 -37.25
CA PRO A 747 -39.23 3.41 -36.16
C PRO A 747 -39.23 2.28 -35.12
N LEU A 748 -38.04 1.92 -34.66
CA LEU A 748 -37.77 0.98 -33.58
C LEU A 748 -37.09 1.71 -32.41
N ILE A 749 -37.57 1.46 -31.19
CA ILE A 749 -36.96 1.92 -29.94
C ILE A 749 -36.88 0.74 -28.97
N ILE A 750 -35.71 0.52 -28.36
CA ILE A 750 -35.52 -0.38 -27.20
C ILE A 750 -34.94 0.41 -26.04
N THR A 751 -35.53 0.35 -24.84
CA THR A 751 -35.09 1.18 -23.69
C THR A 751 -34.02 0.53 -22.82
N GLU A 752 -33.34 -0.50 -23.31
CA GLU A 752 -32.34 -1.24 -22.53
C GLU A 752 -31.18 -1.68 -23.43
N SER A 753 -30.00 -1.82 -22.84
CA SER A 753 -28.79 -2.36 -23.45
C SER A 753 -28.80 -3.89 -23.46
N GLY A 754 -28.04 -4.50 -24.37
CA GLY A 754 -27.95 -5.96 -24.51
C GLY A 754 -28.18 -6.44 -25.94
N GLN A 755 -28.20 -7.75 -26.11
CA GLN A 755 -28.45 -8.42 -27.38
C GLN A 755 -29.87 -9.00 -27.37
N PHE A 756 -30.67 -8.66 -28.38
CA PHE A 756 -32.06 -9.05 -28.51
C PHE A 756 -32.29 -9.77 -29.83
N ILE A 757 -33.24 -10.70 -29.85
CA ILE A 757 -33.81 -11.27 -31.08
C ILE A 757 -35.23 -10.75 -31.19
N ILE A 758 -35.55 -10.11 -32.32
CA ILE A 758 -36.87 -9.58 -32.62
C ILE A 758 -37.53 -10.49 -33.64
N THR A 759 -38.73 -10.97 -33.37
CA THR A 759 -39.47 -11.89 -34.24
C THR A 759 -40.75 -11.24 -34.71
N LEU A 760 -40.99 -11.28 -36.02
CA LEU A 760 -42.21 -10.86 -36.67
C LEU A 760 -43.00 -12.12 -37.07
N GLU A 761 -44.27 -12.17 -36.72
CA GLU A 761 -45.16 -13.28 -37.08
C GLU A 761 -46.52 -12.78 -37.59
N ASP A 762 -46.98 -13.31 -38.73
CA ASP A 762 -48.33 -13.11 -39.25
C ASP A 762 -48.99 -14.47 -39.49
N THR A 763 -49.89 -14.85 -38.58
CA THR A 763 -50.63 -16.12 -38.61
C THR A 763 -51.86 -16.09 -39.53
N GLU A 764 -52.24 -14.91 -40.03
CA GLU A 764 -53.38 -14.73 -40.94
C GLU A 764 -52.95 -14.67 -42.41
N PHE A 765 -51.67 -14.89 -42.71
CA PHE A 765 -51.13 -14.84 -44.06
C PHE A 765 -51.76 -15.88 -45.01
N ASP A 766 -52.39 -15.39 -46.09
CA ASP A 766 -52.91 -16.19 -47.19
C ASP A 766 -51.87 -16.31 -48.30
N CYS A 767 -51.26 -17.49 -48.42
CA CYS A 767 -50.26 -17.79 -49.43
C CYS A 767 -50.85 -18.33 -50.74
N SER A 768 -52.18 -18.33 -50.90
CA SER A 768 -52.85 -18.92 -52.06
C SER A 768 -52.33 -18.35 -53.38
N GLY A 769 -51.81 -19.24 -54.25
CA GLY A 769 -51.24 -18.87 -55.55
C GLY A 769 -49.72 -18.69 -55.57
N LEU A 770 -49.05 -18.82 -54.42
CA LEU A 770 -47.59 -18.87 -54.30
C LEU A 770 -47.07 -20.31 -54.37
N ASN A 771 -45.83 -20.46 -54.82
CA ASN A 771 -45.18 -21.77 -54.94
C ASN A 771 -44.93 -22.35 -53.53
N HIS A 772 -45.08 -23.67 -53.36
CA HIS A 772 -44.93 -24.38 -52.07
C HIS A 772 -45.89 -23.96 -50.93
N CYS A 773 -47.00 -23.27 -51.24
CA CYS A 773 -48.04 -22.95 -50.26
C CYS A 773 -48.79 -24.22 -49.80
N PRO A 774 -49.00 -24.44 -48.48
CA PRO A 774 -49.71 -25.61 -47.96
C PRO A 774 -51.13 -25.77 -48.53
N VAL A 775 -51.60 -27.02 -48.62
CA VAL A 775 -52.95 -27.35 -49.10
C VAL A 775 -53.99 -26.78 -48.13
N GLY A 776 -54.60 -25.65 -48.52
CA GLY A 776 -55.52 -24.88 -47.69
C GLY A 776 -55.30 -23.37 -47.73
N GLY A 777 -54.20 -22.88 -48.35
CA GLY A 777 -53.95 -21.46 -48.59
C GLY A 777 -53.43 -20.69 -47.38
N LYS A 778 -53.39 -21.30 -46.20
CA LYS A 778 -52.93 -20.66 -44.96
C LYS A 778 -51.52 -21.13 -44.62
N GLY A 779 -50.64 -20.19 -44.30
CA GLY A 779 -49.34 -20.45 -43.71
C GLY A 779 -48.92 -19.35 -42.76
N VAL A 780 -47.96 -19.63 -41.88
CA VAL A 780 -47.42 -18.64 -40.94
C VAL A 780 -46.27 -17.92 -41.62
N LEU A 781 -46.40 -16.62 -41.82
CA LEU A 781 -45.29 -15.78 -42.30
C LEU A 781 -44.50 -15.33 -41.08
N ALA A 782 -43.24 -15.75 -40.99
CA ALA A 782 -42.37 -15.43 -39.88
C ALA A 782 -40.99 -14.96 -40.39
N GLY A 783 -40.28 -14.24 -39.54
CA GLY A 783 -38.87 -13.90 -39.71
C GLY A 783 -38.34 -13.21 -38.46
N ASP A 784 -37.03 -13.23 -38.29
CA ASP A 784 -36.37 -12.66 -37.13
C ASP A 784 -35.08 -11.94 -37.52
N PHE A 785 -34.62 -11.03 -36.66
CA PHE A 785 -33.34 -10.34 -36.82
C PHE A 785 -32.71 -10.03 -35.47
N GLU A 786 -31.39 -9.87 -35.47
CA GLU A 786 -30.61 -9.54 -34.29
C GLU A 786 -30.56 -8.02 -34.09
N LEU A 787 -30.79 -7.60 -32.83
CA LEU A 787 -30.69 -6.22 -32.40
C LEU A 787 -29.69 -6.12 -31.25
N LYS A 788 -28.55 -5.46 -31.49
CA LYS A 788 -27.59 -5.11 -30.43
C LYS A 788 -27.81 -3.67 -29.98
N SER A 789 -28.12 -3.49 -28.70
CA SER A 789 -28.35 -2.19 -28.09
C SER A 789 -27.23 -1.87 -27.10
N ARG A 790 -26.63 -0.69 -27.23
CA ARG A 790 -25.63 -0.17 -26.27
C ARG A 790 -26.18 1.04 -25.53
N PRO A 791 -25.67 1.36 -24.32
CA PRO A 791 -26.00 2.62 -23.67
C PRO A 791 -25.61 3.81 -24.57
N TYR A 792 -26.23 4.96 -24.31
CA TYR A 792 -25.89 6.18 -25.04
C TYR A 792 -24.50 6.68 -24.64
N LYS A 793 -24.33 6.91 -23.35
CA LYS A 793 -23.10 7.35 -22.69
C LYS A 793 -23.08 6.89 -21.24
N ILE A 794 -21.92 7.00 -20.60
CA ILE A 794 -21.77 6.83 -19.16
C ILE A 794 -21.69 8.23 -18.55
N ALA A 795 -22.78 8.70 -17.95
CA ALA A 795 -22.84 10.05 -17.40
C ALA A 795 -22.05 10.17 -16.10
N ILE A 796 -21.34 11.29 -15.95
CA ILE A 796 -20.60 11.64 -14.73
C ILE A 796 -21.53 12.42 -13.80
N CYS A 797 -21.78 11.88 -12.61
CA CYS A 797 -22.83 12.36 -11.70
C CYS A 797 -22.36 12.34 -10.24
N ASP A 798 -23.08 13.08 -9.39
CA ASP A 798 -22.88 13.09 -7.93
C ASP A 798 -21.42 13.29 -7.50
N VAL A 799 -20.73 14.24 -8.17
CA VAL A 799 -19.36 14.59 -7.83
C VAL A 799 -19.34 15.48 -6.59
N LYS A 800 -18.70 15.01 -5.53
CA LYS A 800 -18.70 15.67 -4.21
C LYS A 800 -17.49 15.31 -3.37
N GLU A 801 -17.16 16.13 -2.39
CA GLU A 801 -16.12 15.80 -1.42
C GLU A 801 -16.51 14.56 -0.61
N SER A 802 -15.56 13.65 -0.38
CA SER A 802 -15.82 12.41 0.34
C SER A 802 -16.05 12.63 1.83
N ASP A 803 -15.33 13.59 2.42
CA ASP A 803 -15.39 13.89 3.85
C ASP A 803 -16.56 14.82 4.21
N ASP A 804 -17.03 15.61 3.24
CA ASP A 804 -18.22 16.43 3.34
C ASP A 804 -19.12 16.27 2.11
N ASN A 805 -20.03 15.32 2.17
CA ASN A 805 -20.99 15.05 1.10
C ASN A 805 -21.93 16.24 0.77
N SER A 806 -21.94 17.31 1.58
CA SER A 806 -22.69 18.53 1.26
C SER A 806 -21.92 19.49 0.35
N ASN A 807 -20.60 19.32 0.25
CA ASN A 807 -19.75 20.08 -0.64
C ASN A 807 -19.78 19.45 -2.04
N LEU A 808 -20.66 19.99 -2.89
CA LEU A 808 -20.88 19.52 -4.25
C LEU A 808 -19.92 20.19 -5.21
N ASN A 809 -19.48 19.46 -6.24
CA ASN A 809 -18.62 20.00 -7.28
C ASN A 809 -19.27 21.23 -7.95
N PRO A 810 -18.65 22.43 -7.85
CA PRO A 810 -19.18 23.63 -8.49
C PRO A 810 -18.96 23.62 -10.00
N ALA A 811 -18.02 22.79 -10.50
CA ALA A 811 -17.66 22.67 -11.91
C ALA A 811 -17.24 24.01 -12.55
N THR A 812 -16.53 24.85 -11.80
CA THR A 812 -16.16 26.21 -12.23
C THR A 812 -14.65 26.45 -12.26
N THR A 813 -14.26 27.53 -12.93
CA THR A 813 -12.86 28.00 -13.01
C THR A 813 -12.67 29.38 -12.37
N THR A 814 -13.76 30.05 -11.97
CA THR A 814 -13.77 31.49 -11.61
C THR A 814 -14.61 31.86 -10.38
N GLU A 815 -15.15 30.90 -9.61
CA GLU A 815 -15.97 31.24 -8.42
C GLU A 815 -15.12 31.68 -7.22
N ASP A 816 -15.75 32.49 -6.35
CA ASP A 816 -15.16 33.11 -5.14
C ASP A 816 -14.67 32.07 -4.12
N LEU A 817 -15.26 30.87 -4.08
CA LEU A 817 -14.84 29.73 -3.24
C LEU A 817 -14.55 28.53 -4.14
N GLY A 818 -13.36 27.94 -4.02
CA GLY A 818 -13.01 26.69 -4.71
C GLY A 818 -13.79 25.48 -4.16
N PHE A 819 -13.77 24.39 -4.92
CA PHE A 819 -14.40 23.13 -4.58
C PHE A 819 -13.83 22.57 -3.28
N MET A 820 -12.56 22.17 -3.27
CA MET A 820 -11.92 21.56 -2.10
C MET A 820 -10.40 21.61 -2.20
N ALA A 821 -9.72 21.32 -1.09
CA ALA A 821 -8.27 21.26 -1.06
C ALA A 821 -7.72 20.11 -1.93
N ALA A 822 -6.67 20.38 -2.71
CA ALA A 822 -5.93 19.37 -3.44
C ALA A 822 -5.36 18.31 -2.49
N GLY A 823 -5.29 17.06 -2.95
CA GLY A 823 -4.83 15.90 -2.20
C GLY A 823 -5.88 15.25 -1.30
N ARG A 824 -7.07 15.86 -1.14
CA ARG A 824 -8.19 15.26 -0.40
C ARG A 824 -9.10 14.42 -1.31
N PRO A 825 -9.80 13.41 -0.75
CA PRO A 825 -10.63 12.50 -1.54
C PRO A 825 -11.97 13.12 -1.95
N PHE A 826 -12.37 12.90 -3.20
CA PHE A 826 -13.71 13.19 -3.72
C PHE A 826 -14.33 11.94 -4.34
N LEU A 827 -15.66 11.88 -4.38
CA LEU A 827 -16.42 10.80 -5.01
C LEU A 827 -16.92 11.27 -6.37
N ALA A 828 -16.94 10.37 -7.36
CA ALA A 828 -17.67 10.54 -8.62
C ALA A 828 -18.49 9.28 -8.91
N THR A 829 -19.73 9.45 -9.36
CA THR A 829 -20.64 8.35 -9.67
C THR A 829 -20.92 8.30 -11.17
N PHE A 830 -20.71 7.14 -11.77
CA PHE A 830 -20.89 6.88 -13.20
C PHE A 830 -22.15 6.06 -13.44
N ILE A 831 -22.98 6.48 -14.39
CA ILE A 831 -24.24 5.80 -14.73
C ILE A 831 -24.45 5.63 -16.25
N PRO A 832 -24.71 4.41 -16.75
CA PRO A 832 -24.97 4.18 -18.18
C PRO A 832 -26.43 4.55 -18.51
N ILE A 833 -26.63 5.60 -19.30
CA ILE A 833 -27.97 6.17 -19.54
C ILE A 833 -28.51 5.89 -20.95
N VAL A 834 -29.83 5.98 -21.08
CA VAL A 834 -30.53 5.96 -22.39
C VAL A 834 -30.32 7.25 -23.18
N HIS A 835 -30.56 7.18 -24.48
CA HIS A 835 -30.57 8.32 -25.39
C HIS A 835 -31.64 9.36 -25.00
N PHE A 836 -31.38 10.63 -25.31
CA PHE A 836 -32.25 11.74 -24.92
C PHE A 836 -33.67 11.66 -25.50
N ASP A 837 -33.88 10.93 -26.60
CA ASP A 837 -35.21 10.66 -27.16
C ASP A 837 -36.13 9.92 -26.18
N SER A 838 -35.56 9.12 -25.27
CA SER A 838 -36.27 8.33 -24.26
C SER A 838 -36.01 8.82 -22.82
N LYS A 839 -35.60 10.07 -22.64
CA LYS A 839 -35.31 10.64 -21.30
C LYS A 839 -36.54 10.82 -20.39
N GLY A 840 -37.74 10.67 -20.95
CA GLY A 840 -38.99 10.97 -20.24
C GLY A 840 -39.05 12.43 -19.76
N ALA A 841 -39.36 12.63 -18.48
CA ALA A 841 -39.50 13.94 -17.86
C ALA A 841 -38.17 14.54 -17.31
N ALA A 842 -37.04 13.85 -17.50
CA ALA A 842 -35.75 14.26 -16.94
C ALA A 842 -35.25 15.60 -17.51
N GLN A 843 -34.80 16.48 -16.62
CA GLN A 843 -34.29 17.82 -16.96
C GLN A 843 -32.76 17.87 -17.12
N GLY A 844 -32.03 16.94 -16.50
CA GLY A 844 -30.58 16.79 -16.62
C GLY A 844 -30.21 15.33 -16.86
N GLU A 845 -29.02 15.09 -17.44
CA GLU A 845 -28.61 13.75 -17.88
C GLU A 845 -28.47 12.75 -16.73
N CYS A 846 -28.06 13.20 -15.54
CA CYS A 846 -27.99 12.36 -14.34
C CYS A 846 -29.34 11.82 -13.85
N ALA A 847 -30.45 12.31 -14.42
CA ALA A 847 -31.80 11.84 -14.13
C ALA A 847 -32.40 11.02 -15.28
N TYR A 848 -31.62 10.73 -16.34
CA TYR A 848 -32.10 9.91 -17.45
C TYR A 848 -32.25 8.44 -16.97
N PRO A 849 -33.20 7.67 -17.56
CA PRO A 849 -33.31 6.25 -17.27
C PRO A 849 -31.98 5.51 -17.53
N VAL A 850 -31.66 4.57 -16.65
CA VAL A 850 -30.40 3.79 -16.67
C VAL A 850 -30.60 2.48 -17.44
N THR A 851 -29.63 2.10 -18.25
CA THR A 851 -29.57 0.80 -18.91
C THR A 851 -28.93 -0.22 -17.97
N SER A 852 -29.75 -1.00 -17.26
CA SER A 852 -29.31 -1.84 -16.13
C SER A 852 -28.52 -3.08 -16.58
N ASN A 853 -28.76 -3.56 -17.81
CA ASN A 853 -28.08 -4.75 -18.32
C ASN A 853 -26.58 -4.53 -18.50
N TYR A 854 -26.15 -3.28 -18.72
CA TYR A 854 -24.74 -2.92 -18.86
C TYR A 854 -23.90 -3.36 -17.66
N ALA A 855 -24.42 -3.17 -16.44
CA ALA A 855 -23.73 -3.58 -15.22
C ALA A 855 -23.71 -5.11 -15.04
N LEU A 856 -24.78 -5.80 -15.46
CA LEU A 856 -24.86 -7.27 -15.39
C LEU A 856 -23.81 -7.96 -16.26
N ASP A 857 -23.41 -7.32 -17.36
CA ASP A 857 -22.35 -7.79 -18.26
C ASP A 857 -20.94 -7.35 -17.84
N ASN A 858 -20.78 -6.81 -16.63
CA ASN A 858 -19.54 -6.17 -16.16
C ASN A 858 -19.05 -5.08 -17.12
N GLY A 859 -19.95 -4.18 -17.52
CA GLY A 859 -19.67 -3.13 -18.49
C GLY A 859 -18.37 -2.37 -18.19
N PRO A 860 -17.47 -2.23 -19.17
CA PRO A 860 -16.20 -1.55 -18.97
C PRO A 860 -16.39 -0.03 -18.86
N ILE A 861 -15.42 0.67 -18.27
CA ILE A 861 -15.38 2.12 -18.28
C ILE A 861 -13.92 2.55 -18.33
N GLU A 862 -13.65 3.59 -19.11
CA GLU A 862 -12.39 4.32 -19.10
C GLU A 862 -12.69 5.77 -18.76
N VAL A 863 -11.98 6.32 -17.76
CA VAL A 863 -12.07 7.74 -17.40
C VAL A 863 -10.75 8.41 -17.71
N ASP A 864 -10.72 9.15 -18.81
CA ASP A 864 -9.63 10.07 -19.11
C ASP A 864 -9.81 11.38 -18.35
N TYR A 865 -8.71 12.07 -18.08
CA TYR A 865 -8.75 13.40 -17.47
C TYR A 865 -7.75 14.35 -18.11
N SER A 866 -8.10 15.63 -18.11
CA SER A 866 -7.23 16.71 -18.57
C SER A 866 -7.32 17.93 -17.66
N LEU A 867 -6.31 18.80 -17.68
CA LEU A 867 -6.36 20.05 -16.94
C LEU A 867 -7.19 21.08 -17.72
N ALA A 868 -8.32 21.51 -17.16
CA ALA A 868 -9.19 22.54 -17.75
C ALA A 868 -8.74 23.95 -17.35
N TYR A 869 -8.26 24.13 -16.12
CA TYR A 869 -7.79 25.41 -15.62
C TYR A 869 -6.72 25.23 -14.53
N PRO A 870 -5.64 26.02 -14.50
CA PRO A 870 -5.26 27.05 -15.46
C PRO A 870 -4.83 26.45 -16.81
N ILE A 871 -5.12 27.14 -17.92
CA ILE A 871 -4.90 26.63 -19.29
C ILE A 871 -3.43 26.29 -19.58
N SER A 872 -2.49 27.00 -18.94
CA SER A 872 -1.04 26.78 -19.09
C SER A 872 -0.42 25.98 -17.95
N GLY A 873 -1.24 25.33 -17.12
CA GLY A 873 -0.77 24.50 -16.02
C GLY A 873 -0.29 23.12 -16.47
N GLU A 874 0.44 22.46 -15.58
CA GLU A 874 0.83 21.06 -15.70
C GLU A 874 -0.26 20.15 -15.12
N ILE A 875 -0.49 19.00 -15.77
CA ILE A 875 -1.44 18.01 -15.26
C ILE A 875 -0.87 17.32 -14.01
N GLY A 876 -1.66 17.29 -12.94
CA GLY A 876 -1.38 16.50 -11.75
C GLY A 876 -1.66 15.01 -11.97
N VAL A 877 -1.51 14.23 -10.91
CA VAL A 877 -1.82 12.80 -10.89
C VAL A 877 -3.17 12.57 -10.24
N ILE A 878 -4.02 11.80 -10.91
CA ILE A 878 -5.24 11.28 -10.32
C ILE A 878 -5.06 9.82 -9.87
N THR A 879 -5.66 9.48 -8.73
CA THR A 879 -5.69 8.11 -8.19
C THR A 879 -7.14 7.76 -7.83
N PRO A 880 -7.65 6.56 -8.16
CA PRO A 880 -7.02 5.56 -9.02
C PRO A 880 -6.88 6.07 -10.46
N SER A 881 -5.93 5.51 -11.20
CA SER A 881 -5.72 5.81 -12.63
C SER A 881 -6.42 4.82 -13.56
N VAL A 882 -7.06 3.80 -13.00
CA VAL A 882 -7.83 2.78 -13.72
C VAL A 882 -9.06 2.45 -12.89
N GLU A 883 -10.24 2.58 -13.49
CA GLU A 883 -11.51 2.27 -12.87
C GLU A 883 -11.80 0.76 -12.91
N PRO A 884 -12.45 0.22 -11.87
CA PRO A 884 -13.05 -1.10 -11.97
C PRO A 884 -14.24 -1.06 -12.95
N ALA A 885 -14.50 -2.19 -13.62
CA ALA A 885 -15.73 -2.37 -14.39
C ALA A 885 -16.97 -2.30 -13.48
N PHE A 886 -18.14 -2.06 -14.08
CA PHE A 886 -19.41 -2.08 -13.36
C PHE A 886 -19.64 -3.46 -12.71
N SER A 887 -20.23 -3.48 -11.51
CA SER A 887 -20.59 -4.71 -10.82
C SER A 887 -22.04 -5.11 -11.15
N PRO A 888 -22.34 -6.41 -11.36
CA PRO A 888 -23.72 -6.89 -11.56
C PRO A 888 -24.68 -6.56 -10.40
N THR A 889 -24.15 -6.19 -9.23
CA THR A 889 -24.96 -5.86 -8.05
C THR A 889 -25.49 -4.42 -8.06
N SER A 890 -24.99 -3.54 -8.92
CA SER A 890 -25.37 -2.12 -8.94
C SER A 890 -25.33 -1.54 -10.36
N PRO A 891 -26.39 -0.84 -10.80
CA PRO A 891 -26.41 -0.19 -12.12
C PRO A 891 -25.58 1.11 -12.16
N SER A 892 -25.02 1.54 -11.03
CA SER A 892 -24.11 2.69 -10.91
C SER A 892 -22.77 2.27 -10.32
N LEU A 893 -21.71 2.97 -10.72
CA LEU A 893 -20.36 2.79 -10.20
C LEU A 893 -19.91 4.08 -9.50
N THR A 894 -19.63 4.02 -8.20
CA THR A 894 -19.06 5.16 -7.45
C THR A 894 -17.59 4.88 -7.17
N VAL A 895 -16.73 5.80 -7.57
CA VAL A 895 -15.27 5.71 -7.39
C VAL A 895 -14.80 6.91 -6.56
N GLN A 896 -13.87 6.65 -5.64
CA GLN A 896 -13.21 7.68 -4.86
C GLN A 896 -11.88 8.05 -5.52
N TYR A 897 -11.69 9.34 -5.77
CA TYR A 897 -10.54 9.91 -6.43
C TYR A 897 -9.74 10.84 -5.52
N TRP A 898 -8.44 10.95 -5.78
CA TRP A 898 -7.53 11.94 -5.23
C TRP A 898 -6.83 12.64 -6.39
N TRP A 899 -6.72 13.96 -6.30
CA TRP A 899 -5.94 14.75 -7.24
C TRP A 899 -4.92 15.59 -6.50
N ASP A 900 -3.65 15.49 -6.87
CA ASP A 900 -2.53 16.08 -6.11
C ASP A 900 -2.06 17.46 -6.60
N GLU A 901 -2.80 18.07 -7.51
CA GLU A 901 -2.49 19.38 -8.10
C GLU A 901 -3.67 20.35 -7.91
N VAL A 902 -3.46 21.65 -8.15
CA VAL A 902 -4.49 22.69 -8.02
C VAL A 902 -5.05 23.11 -9.38
N GLY A 903 -6.30 23.58 -9.39
CA GLY A 903 -7.01 23.98 -10.61
C GLY A 903 -8.33 23.24 -10.83
N THR A 904 -8.79 23.14 -12.07
CA THR A 904 -10.01 22.42 -12.44
C THR A 904 -9.61 21.36 -13.46
N ILE A 905 -10.05 20.12 -13.26
CA ILE A 905 -9.83 19.00 -14.19
C ILE A 905 -11.11 18.72 -14.96
N GLU A 906 -11.01 18.30 -16.23
CA GLU A 906 -12.14 17.76 -16.99
C GLU A 906 -12.02 16.25 -17.02
N PHE A 907 -13.01 15.55 -16.49
CA PHE A 907 -13.19 14.12 -16.68
C PHE A 907 -13.85 13.84 -18.02
N LYS A 908 -13.46 12.74 -18.65
CA LYS A 908 -14.04 12.24 -19.88
C LYS A 908 -14.27 10.73 -19.78
N THR A 909 -15.51 10.28 -19.84
CA THR A 909 -15.84 8.85 -19.85
C THR A 909 -15.87 8.30 -21.28
N SER A 910 -15.42 7.06 -21.46
CA SER A 910 -15.59 6.31 -22.70
C SER A 910 -15.68 4.81 -22.42
N ALA A 911 -16.24 4.05 -23.37
CA ALA A 911 -16.29 2.59 -23.32
C ALA A 911 -16.65 2.00 -24.70
N ASN A 912 -16.27 0.74 -24.93
CA ASN A 912 -16.75 -0.06 -26.07
C ASN A 912 -17.68 -1.17 -25.57
N TYR A 913 -18.83 -1.35 -26.22
CA TYR A 913 -19.83 -2.34 -25.85
C TYR A 913 -20.65 -2.79 -27.07
N MET A 914 -20.86 -4.10 -27.22
CA MET A 914 -21.63 -4.71 -28.31
C MET A 914 -21.21 -4.22 -29.72
N ASP A 915 -19.90 -4.28 -29.99
CA ASP A 915 -19.26 -3.86 -31.26
C ASP A 915 -19.39 -2.35 -31.60
N GLY A 916 -19.72 -1.49 -30.62
CA GLY A 916 -19.77 -0.04 -30.79
C GLY A 916 -19.23 0.77 -29.62
N SER A 917 -18.65 1.94 -29.91
CA SER A 917 -18.16 2.89 -28.90
C SER A 917 -19.28 3.76 -28.35
N LEU A 918 -19.37 3.88 -27.03
CA LEU A 918 -20.27 4.81 -26.36
C LEU A 918 -19.95 6.26 -26.73
N VAL A 919 -20.94 7.14 -26.59
CA VAL A 919 -20.69 8.58 -26.73
C VAL A 919 -19.99 9.06 -25.47
N ASP A 920 -18.92 9.83 -25.66
CA ASP A 920 -18.16 10.38 -24.54
C ASP A 920 -19.03 11.34 -23.69
N ASP A 921 -18.79 11.34 -22.38
CA ASP A 921 -19.32 12.35 -21.48
C ASP A 921 -18.19 13.15 -20.86
N THR A 922 -18.36 14.46 -20.70
CA THR A 922 -17.34 15.30 -20.06
C THR A 922 -17.90 16.14 -18.93
N GLN A 923 -17.12 16.30 -17.85
CA GLN A 923 -17.48 17.14 -16.71
C GLN A 923 -16.25 17.79 -16.08
N ASN A 924 -16.33 19.10 -15.86
CA ASN A 924 -15.33 19.83 -15.07
C ASN A 924 -15.50 19.54 -13.57
N ILE A 925 -14.39 19.31 -12.88
CA ILE A 925 -14.29 19.03 -11.44
C ILE A 925 -13.28 20.00 -10.83
N GLY A 926 -13.73 20.80 -9.87
CA GLY A 926 -12.92 21.85 -9.25
C GLY A 926 -13.64 23.21 -9.25
N ARG A 927 -12.99 24.28 -8.81
CA ARG A 927 -11.52 24.45 -8.67
C ARG A 927 -10.95 23.91 -7.35
N PHE A 928 -9.95 23.06 -7.39
CA PHE A 928 -9.15 22.68 -6.22
C PHE A 928 -8.08 23.72 -5.91
N TYR A 929 -7.87 23.97 -4.62
CA TYR A 929 -6.90 24.94 -4.08
C TYR A 929 -5.83 24.25 -3.22
N PRO A 930 -4.67 24.89 -2.94
CA PRO A 930 -3.66 24.30 -2.06
C PRO A 930 -4.26 23.93 -0.71
N ASN A 931 -3.88 22.81 -0.11
CA ASN A 931 -4.35 22.46 1.22
C ASN A 931 -3.68 23.34 2.29
N HIS A 932 -2.36 23.52 2.19
CA HIS A 932 -1.60 24.30 3.16
C HIS A 932 -0.36 24.95 2.53
N PHE A 933 0.23 25.87 3.29
CA PHE A 933 1.47 26.55 2.99
C PHE A 933 2.56 26.16 3.98
N ALA A 934 3.81 26.20 3.55
CA ALA A 934 4.95 26.01 4.44
C ALA A 934 6.06 27.00 4.11
N ILE A 935 6.53 27.75 5.12
CA ILE A 935 7.76 28.53 5.00
C ILE A 935 8.91 27.53 4.80
N SER A 936 9.52 27.54 3.62
CA SER A 936 10.59 26.63 3.21
C SER A 936 11.98 27.29 3.26
N GLN A 937 12.02 28.62 3.33
CA GLN A 937 13.25 29.39 3.44
C GLN A 937 12.99 30.67 4.24
N SER A 938 13.92 31.04 5.12
CA SER A 938 13.92 32.31 5.85
C SER A 938 15.36 32.68 6.23
N ASP A 939 16.08 33.26 5.29
CA ASP A 939 17.49 33.59 5.43
C ASP A 939 17.68 35.08 5.70
N TRP A 940 18.56 35.36 6.68
CA TRP A 940 18.91 36.71 7.11
C TRP A 940 20.42 36.88 7.00
N THR A 941 20.87 37.73 6.08
CA THR A 941 22.31 37.99 5.91
C THR A 941 22.69 39.21 6.75
N ALA A 942 23.46 38.99 7.81
CA ALA A 942 24.02 40.08 8.60
C ALA A 942 25.04 40.89 7.78
N PRO A 943 25.24 42.18 8.10
CA PRO A 943 26.23 43.01 7.43
C PRO A 943 27.65 42.43 7.50
N ALA A 944 28.38 42.53 6.39
CA ALA A 944 29.77 42.10 6.32
C ALA A 944 30.65 42.60 7.48
N ASN A 945 31.57 41.74 7.94
CA ASN A 945 32.53 42.00 9.03
C ASN A 945 31.91 42.21 10.43
N GLN A 946 30.72 41.66 10.72
CA GLN A 946 30.09 41.65 12.04
C GLN A 946 29.78 40.23 12.59
N ASN A 947 30.54 39.22 12.13
CA ASN A 947 30.44 37.80 12.54
C ASN A 947 29.00 37.25 12.65
N SER A 948 28.17 37.48 11.62
CA SER A 948 26.78 37.03 11.55
C SER A 948 25.81 37.67 12.57
N ILE A 949 26.18 38.80 13.17
CA ILE A 949 25.31 39.59 14.06
C ILE A 949 24.85 40.88 13.37
N THR A 950 23.58 41.23 13.56
CA THR A 950 23.00 42.51 13.15
C THR A 950 22.58 43.31 14.39
N TYR A 951 22.89 44.59 14.44
CA TYR A 951 22.36 45.44 15.51
C TYR A 951 20.86 45.73 15.28
N LEU A 952 20.09 45.89 16.34
CA LEU A 952 18.72 46.39 16.22
C LEU A 952 18.70 47.77 15.54
N SER A 953 17.76 47.97 14.61
CA SER A 953 17.68 49.09 13.66
C SER A 953 18.81 49.18 12.64
N GLN A 954 19.64 48.15 12.51
CA GLN A 954 20.57 47.99 11.40
C GLN A 954 19.91 47.18 10.28
N PRO A 955 19.90 47.65 9.03
CA PRO A 955 19.43 46.86 7.90
C PRO A 955 20.25 45.59 7.69
N PHE A 956 19.59 44.50 7.33
CA PHE A 956 20.26 43.30 6.83
C PHE A 956 20.91 43.58 5.47
N GLU A 957 21.98 42.86 5.14
CA GLU A 957 22.63 42.94 3.82
C GLU A 957 21.73 42.36 2.72
N SER A 958 21.04 41.27 3.03
CA SER A 958 19.97 40.69 2.21
C SER A 958 19.06 39.79 3.03
N THR A 959 17.80 39.69 2.61
CA THR A 959 16.80 38.80 3.20
C THR A 959 16.15 37.96 2.11
N ALA A 960 15.92 36.68 2.37
CA ALA A 960 15.24 35.79 1.42
C ALA A 960 14.24 34.90 2.16
N ILE A 961 12.97 35.01 1.80
CA ILE A 961 11.88 34.20 2.37
C ILE A 961 11.16 33.48 1.24
N LYS A 962 10.84 32.20 1.45
CA LYS A 962 10.01 31.41 0.53
C LYS A 962 8.93 30.64 1.24
N VAL A 963 7.74 30.61 0.65
CA VAL A 963 6.60 29.82 1.11
C VAL A 963 6.14 28.89 -0.02
N ALA A 964 6.07 27.59 0.25
CA ALA A 964 5.60 26.58 -0.69
C ALA A 964 4.08 26.39 -0.58
N ALA A 965 3.39 26.20 -1.71
CA ALA A 965 1.99 25.75 -1.75
C ALA A 965 1.92 24.24 -1.86
N LEU A 966 1.17 23.57 -1.00
CA LEU A 966 1.19 22.10 -0.86
C LEU A 966 -0.22 21.51 -0.94
N ALA A 967 -0.33 20.35 -1.57
CA ALA A 967 -1.51 19.49 -1.52
C ALA A 967 -1.50 18.64 -0.23
N TYR A 968 -2.67 18.17 0.19
CA TYR A 968 -2.82 17.34 1.39
C TYR A 968 -1.99 16.05 1.28
N GLY A 969 -1.21 15.73 2.31
CA GLY A 969 -0.37 14.53 2.35
C GLY A 969 0.81 14.52 1.37
N LYS A 970 1.16 15.67 0.77
CA LYS A 970 2.30 15.83 -0.15
C LYS A 970 3.35 16.77 0.44
N SER A 971 4.62 16.45 0.20
CA SER A 971 5.76 17.30 0.57
C SER A 971 6.25 18.18 -0.57
N ASP A 972 5.96 17.81 -1.81
CA ASP A 972 6.37 18.57 -3.00
C ASP A 972 5.32 19.65 -3.29
N PRO A 973 5.75 20.89 -3.60
CA PRO A 973 4.81 21.97 -3.88
C PRO A 973 4.00 21.72 -5.16
N VAL A 974 2.75 22.15 -5.13
CA VAL A 974 1.85 22.15 -6.29
C VAL A 974 2.43 23.05 -7.39
N LYS A 975 2.29 22.64 -8.64
CA LYS A 975 2.98 23.27 -9.77
C LYS A 975 2.21 24.45 -10.34
N ASN A 976 0.89 24.46 -10.20
CA ASN A 976 0.04 25.41 -10.93
C ASN A 976 -0.34 26.67 -10.14
N TYR A 977 -0.16 26.70 -8.81
CA TYR A 977 -0.69 27.78 -7.97
C TYR A 977 -0.17 29.19 -8.29
N HIS A 978 1.05 29.31 -8.81
CA HIS A 978 1.59 30.59 -9.24
C HIS A 978 0.90 31.19 -10.47
N LEU A 979 0.08 30.43 -11.20
CA LEU A 979 -0.61 30.88 -12.42
C LEU A 979 -1.96 31.57 -12.16
N PHE A 980 -2.46 31.58 -10.92
CA PHE A 980 -3.78 32.10 -10.58
C PHE A 980 -3.84 33.64 -10.39
N VAL A 981 -2.84 34.37 -10.92
CA VAL A 981 -2.67 35.82 -10.75
C VAL A 981 -3.85 36.62 -11.32
N GLU A 982 -4.50 36.15 -12.40
CA GLU A 982 -5.52 36.92 -13.11
C GLU A 982 -6.86 37.06 -12.38
N ASN A 983 -7.10 36.24 -11.34
CA ASN A 983 -8.39 36.12 -10.67
C ASN A 983 -8.33 36.38 -9.15
N ASP A 984 -7.21 36.92 -8.64
CA ASP A 984 -6.97 37.18 -7.20
C ASP A 984 -7.15 35.92 -6.30
N LEU A 985 -6.98 34.71 -6.84
CA LEU A 985 -7.16 33.44 -6.11
C LEU A 985 -5.91 33.00 -5.35
N GLN A 986 -4.91 33.87 -5.28
CA GLN A 986 -3.65 33.62 -4.58
C GLN A 986 -3.70 34.23 -3.18
N ALA A 987 -3.24 33.48 -2.18
CA ALA A 987 -3.12 33.98 -0.83
C ALA A 987 -2.05 35.07 -0.73
N ALA A 988 -2.30 36.06 0.13
CA ALA A 988 -1.34 37.08 0.51
C ALA A 988 -0.92 36.94 1.96
N PHE A 989 0.23 37.52 2.32
CA PHE A 989 0.81 37.42 3.64
C PHE A 989 0.97 38.80 4.29
N ASN A 990 0.79 38.86 5.60
CA ASN A 990 1.23 39.95 6.48
C ASN A 990 2.40 39.49 7.34
N VAL A 991 3.18 40.45 7.86
CA VAL A 991 4.24 40.16 8.82
C VAL A 991 3.64 39.82 10.19
N GLN A 992 3.96 38.64 10.72
CA GLN A 992 3.73 38.30 12.12
C GLN A 992 4.87 38.92 12.96
N GLN A 993 4.50 39.81 13.87
CA GLN A 993 5.42 40.42 14.82
C GLN A 993 5.73 39.46 15.99
N ASP A 994 6.85 39.71 16.65
CA ASP A 994 7.25 38.96 17.85
C ASP A 994 6.17 39.06 18.95
N SER A 995 5.78 37.92 19.51
CA SER A 995 4.68 37.82 20.47
C SER A 995 4.97 38.49 21.81
N ALA A 996 6.24 38.67 22.17
CA ALA A 996 6.66 39.45 23.32
C ALA A 996 6.49 40.97 23.09
N GLY A 997 6.34 41.41 21.83
CA GLY A 997 6.12 42.81 21.46
C GLY A 997 7.31 43.73 21.72
N ASP A 998 8.52 43.17 21.82
CA ASP A 998 9.71 43.92 22.22
C ASP A 998 10.34 44.71 21.05
N ASN A 999 10.23 44.20 19.83
CA ASN A 999 10.81 44.80 18.63
C ASN A 999 9.88 44.61 17.43
N GLU A 1000 9.92 45.54 16.48
CA GLU A 1000 9.13 45.48 15.24
C GLU A 1000 10.02 45.02 14.08
N LEU A 1001 9.65 43.91 13.43
CA LEU A 1001 10.21 43.50 12.14
C LEU A 1001 9.52 44.25 11.00
N VAL A 1002 10.32 44.89 10.15
CA VAL A 1002 9.84 45.60 8.97
C VAL A 1002 10.25 44.83 7.71
N LEU A 1003 9.24 44.39 6.94
CA LEU A 1003 9.38 43.78 5.61
C LEU A 1003 8.52 44.55 4.61
N ASP A 1004 9.08 44.98 3.48
CA ASP A 1004 8.32 45.60 2.39
C ASP A 1004 7.75 44.54 1.45
N LEU A 1005 6.59 43.99 1.80
CA LEU A 1005 5.98 42.88 1.05
C LEU A 1005 5.47 43.27 -0.35
N LEU A 1006 5.55 44.54 -0.76
CA LEU A 1006 5.07 45.01 -2.07
C LEU A 1006 5.81 44.38 -3.26
N ALA A 1007 7.06 43.97 -3.07
CA ALA A 1007 7.89 43.33 -4.10
C ALA A 1007 7.73 41.80 -4.15
N SER A 1008 6.88 41.20 -3.31
CA SER A 1008 6.69 39.75 -3.23
C SER A 1008 5.64 39.24 -4.22
N ASN A 1009 5.80 38.01 -4.69
CA ASN A 1009 4.82 37.34 -5.55
C ASN A 1009 4.92 35.81 -5.53
N TRP A 1010 3.84 35.14 -5.92
CA TRP A 1010 3.87 33.72 -6.29
C TRP A 1010 4.54 33.54 -7.65
N GLN A 1011 5.50 32.63 -7.73
CA GLN A 1011 6.26 32.34 -8.94
C GLN A 1011 6.68 30.87 -9.00
N LEU A 1012 6.99 30.40 -10.21
CA LEU A 1012 7.56 29.07 -10.41
C LEU A 1012 9.01 29.04 -9.92
N HIS A 1013 9.31 28.17 -8.98
CA HIS A 1013 10.67 27.96 -8.50
C HIS A 1013 10.94 26.46 -8.29
N ALA A 1014 12.04 25.96 -8.85
CA ALA A 1014 12.42 24.53 -8.75
C ALA A 1014 11.30 23.53 -9.12
N GLY A 1015 10.42 23.90 -10.06
CA GLY A 1015 9.31 23.04 -10.51
C GLY A 1015 8.04 23.09 -9.67
N GLY A 1016 7.97 23.93 -8.63
CA GLY A 1016 6.78 24.13 -7.80
C GLY A 1016 6.39 25.60 -7.66
N SER A 1017 5.21 25.86 -7.13
CA SER A 1017 4.72 27.22 -6.87
C SER A 1017 5.16 27.71 -5.50
N TYR A 1018 5.92 28.81 -5.49
CA TYR A 1018 6.42 29.43 -4.28
C TYR A 1018 6.07 30.91 -4.24
N TRP A 1019 5.66 31.40 -3.08
CA TRP A 1019 5.70 32.82 -2.79
C TRP A 1019 7.13 33.17 -2.37
N VAL A 1020 7.69 34.22 -2.97
CA VAL A 1020 9.09 34.61 -2.75
C VAL A 1020 9.15 36.08 -2.38
N PHE A 1021 9.95 36.37 -1.35
CA PHE A 1021 10.33 37.70 -0.95
C PHE A 1021 11.86 37.83 -0.93
N SER A 1022 12.37 38.89 -1.55
CA SER A 1022 13.79 39.24 -1.54
C SER A 1022 13.98 40.76 -1.62
N ASP A 1023 13.87 41.43 -0.49
CA ASP A 1023 14.06 42.88 -0.38
C ASP A 1023 14.72 43.26 0.97
N ALA A 1024 14.93 44.56 1.19
CA ALA A 1024 15.46 45.12 2.42
C ALA A 1024 14.55 44.79 3.62
N ALA A 1025 15.18 44.45 4.73
CA ALA A 1025 14.51 44.19 6.00
C ALA A 1025 15.35 44.73 7.16
N GLN A 1026 14.69 45.00 8.28
CA GLN A 1026 15.35 45.36 9.54
C GLN A 1026 14.43 45.04 10.73
N VAL A 1027 15.04 44.82 11.89
CA VAL A 1027 14.30 44.71 13.16
C VAL A 1027 14.59 45.96 13.99
N ASN A 1028 13.58 46.77 14.25
CA ASN A 1028 13.72 48.04 14.95
C ASN A 1028 14.06 47.83 16.43
N ARG A 1029 14.83 48.74 17.03
CA ARG A 1029 15.03 48.84 18.48
C ARG A 1029 13.68 49.04 19.21
N ASN A 1030 13.61 48.59 20.45
CA ASN A 1030 12.50 48.95 21.34
C ASN A 1030 12.59 50.45 21.60
N GLN A 1031 11.72 51.24 20.97
CA GLN A 1031 11.87 52.68 20.95
C GLN A 1031 10.54 53.42 21.05
N THR A 1032 10.60 54.60 21.66
CA THR A 1032 9.52 55.58 21.65
C THR A 1032 9.90 56.73 20.73
N VAL A 1033 8.99 57.12 19.84
CA VAL A 1033 9.18 58.24 18.91
C VAL A 1033 8.35 59.43 19.41
N ASN A 1034 8.99 60.58 19.64
CA ASN A 1034 8.31 61.83 20.02
C ASN A 1034 8.78 62.97 19.09
N GLY A 1035 7.97 63.28 18.08
CA GLY A 1035 8.38 64.19 17.02
C GLY A 1035 9.52 63.59 16.19
N LEU A 1036 10.65 64.30 16.11
CA LEU A 1036 11.87 63.84 15.42
C LEU A 1036 12.85 63.12 16.36
N THR A 1037 12.55 63.02 17.65
CA THR A 1037 13.46 62.41 18.63
C THR A 1037 13.06 60.97 18.89
N ILE A 1038 14.03 60.06 18.79
CA ILE A 1038 13.89 58.64 19.12
C ILE A 1038 14.52 58.41 20.50
N SER A 1039 13.84 57.66 21.36
CA SER A 1039 14.39 57.17 22.63
C SER A 1039 14.29 55.67 22.64
N SER A 1040 15.42 54.97 22.54
CA SER A 1040 15.44 53.51 22.62
C SER A 1040 15.75 53.02 24.02
N LYS A 1041 15.33 51.80 24.30
CA LYS A 1041 15.55 51.09 25.56
C LYS A 1041 16.33 49.81 25.29
N GLU A 1042 17.32 49.53 26.14
CA GLU A 1042 18.12 48.32 26.03
C GLU A 1042 17.26 47.04 26.16
N ASN A 1043 17.47 46.11 25.23
CA ASN A 1043 16.86 44.79 25.23
C ASN A 1043 17.68 43.78 24.38
N GLY A 1044 17.37 42.50 24.49
CA GLY A 1044 18.17 41.42 23.90
C GLY A 1044 19.32 40.99 24.82
N PRO A 1045 20.28 40.17 24.32
CA PRO A 1045 20.45 39.72 22.94
C PRO A 1045 19.36 38.75 22.46
N PHE A 1046 19.19 38.58 21.14
CA PHE A 1046 18.15 37.72 20.57
C PHE A 1046 18.68 36.68 19.60
N ASN A 1047 18.10 35.47 19.64
CA ASN A 1047 18.37 34.36 18.72
C ASN A 1047 19.87 34.00 18.61
N ILE A 1048 20.62 34.14 19.70
CA ILE A 1048 22.03 33.76 19.80
C ILE A 1048 22.12 32.55 20.72
N ASP A 1049 23.02 31.61 20.41
CA ASP A 1049 23.26 30.41 21.21
C ASP A 1049 23.49 30.79 22.69
N THR A 1050 22.66 30.27 23.58
CA THR A 1050 22.74 30.51 25.02
C THR A 1050 24.04 30.02 25.67
N ALA A 1051 24.82 29.17 24.99
CA ALA A 1051 26.18 28.84 25.40
C ALA A 1051 27.17 30.00 25.21
N ILE A 1052 26.90 30.90 24.26
CA ILE A 1052 27.66 32.12 23.98
C ILE A 1052 27.08 33.28 24.79
N GLU A 1053 25.76 33.45 24.73
CA GLU A 1053 25.00 34.56 25.37
C GLU A 1053 23.94 34.00 26.31
N PRO A 1054 24.23 33.76 27.60
CA PRO A 1054 23.32 33.08 28.53
C PRO A 1054 21.97 33.77 28.78
N LEU A 1055 21.88 35.07 28.49
CA LEU A 1055 20.66 35.87 28.63
C LEU A 1055 19.97 36.12 27.28
N SER A 1056 20.40 35.45 26.20
CA SER A 1056 19.71 35.53 24.91
C SER A 1056 18.32 34.92 24.98
N ARG A 1057 17.39 35.53 24.26
CA ARG A 1057 15.99 35.10 24.16
C ARG A 1057 15.59 34.89 22.71
N ASP A 1058 14.74 33.91 22.47
CA ASP A 1058 14.20 33.62 21.15
C ASP A 1058 13.07 34.60 20.77
N THR A 1059 13.01 34.99 19.50
CA THR A 1059 11.88 35.72 18.90
C THR A 1059 11.03 34.77 18.04
N ASP A 1060 9.79 35.15 17.73
CA ASP A 1060 8.90 34.35 16.89
C ASP A 1060 8.31 35.11 15.69
N PHE A 1061 9.10 36.00 15.08
CA PHE A 1061 8.72 36.69 13.85
C PHE A 1061 8.33 35.69 12.75
N GLY A 1062 7.34 36.03 11.93
CA GLY A 1062 6.80 35.11 10.94
C GLY A 1062 5.93 35.76 9.88
N LEU A 1063 5.08 34.94 9.27
CA LEU A 1063 4.03 35.37 8.35
C LEU A 1063 2.66 34.94 8.85
N SER A 1064 1.65 35.76 8.57
CA SER A 1064 0.24 35.45 8.80
C SER A 1064 -0.57 35.61 7.51
N LEU A 1065 -1.55 34.74 7.30
CA LEU A 1065 -2.42 34.74 6.14
C LEU A 1065 -3.36 35.96 6.12
N PHE A 1066 -3.59 36.53 4.94
CA PHE A 1066 -4.47 37.67 4.74
C PHE A 1066 -5.14 37.64 3.37
N GLY A 1067 -6.44 38.01 3.33
CA GLY A 1067 -7.18 38.18 2.08
C GLY A 1067 -7.51 36.88 1.35
N GLU A 1068 -7.73 35.78 2.08
CA GLU A 1068 -7.88 34.45 1.46
C GLU A 1068 -9.28 34.23 0.88
N HIS A 1069 -9.31 33.89 -0.41
CA HIS A 1069 -10.52 33.42 -1.11
C HIS A 1069 -10.81 31.94 -0.80
N ASP A 1070 -9.77 31.11 -0.76
CA ASP A 1070 -9.85 29.69 -0.47
C ASP A 1070 -9.40 29.40 0.97
N PRO A 1071 -10.01 28.45 1.70
CA PRO A 1071 -9.63 28.14 3.08
C PRO A 1071 -8.31 27.38 3.11
N VAL A 1072 -7.22 28.09 3.37
CA VAL A 1072 -5.86 27.52 3.43
C VAL A 1072 -5.23 27.79 4.81
N SER A 1073 -4.14 27.09 5.09
CA SER A 1073 -3.51 27.09 6.41
C SER A 1073 -2.00 26.89 6.33
N PHE A 1074 -1.24 27.20 7.38
CA PHE A 1074 0.15 26.77 7.54
C PHE A 1074 0.31 25.35 8.11
N ASP A 1075 -0.81 24.65 8.37
CA ASP A 1075 -0.82 23.26 8.84
C ASP A 1075 -1.81 22.44 7.99
N GLN A 1076 -1.50 21.17 7.73
CA GLN A 1076 -2.30 20.36 6.81
C GLN A 1076 -3.63 19.88 7.40
N ASP A 1077 -3.70 19.74 8.74
CA ASP A 1077 -4.80 19.07 9.44
C ASP A 1077 -5.64 20.06 10.27
N THR A 1078 -5.03 21.16 10.71
CA THR A 1078 -5.65 22.17 11.57
C THR A 1078 -5.54 23.57 10.97
N VAL A 1079 -6.53 24.42 11.25
CA VAL A 1079 -6.51 25.81 10.74
C VAL A 1079 -5.53 26.65 11.56
N VAL A 1080 -4.30 26.73 11.09
CA VAL A 1080 -3.22 27.63 11.53
C VAL A 1080 -3.09 28.78 10.55
N VAL A 1081 -3.28 30.02 11.02
CA VAL A 1081 -3.27 31.24 10.18
C VAL A 1081 -1.95 32.01 10.22
N SER A 1082 -0.97 31.55 11.01
CA SER A 1082 0.35 32.18 11.11
C SER A 1082 1.46 31.18 11.42
N GLN A 1083 2.65 31.41 10.90
CA GLN A 1083 3.82 30.55 11.08
C GLN A 1083 5.07 31.40 11.29
N ALA A 1084 5.83 31.10 12.35
CA ALA A 1084 7.13 31.70 12.61
C ALA A 1084 8.16 31.27 11.54
N PHE A 1085 9.13 32.14 11.24
CA PHE A 1085 10.23 31.81 10.34
C PHE A 1085 11.09 30.67 10.87
N LEU A 1086 11.57 29.80 9.97
CA LEU A 1086 12.42 28.64 10.29
C LEU A 1086 13.71 29.05 11.00
N HIS A 1087 14.29 30.18 10.61
CA HIS A 1087 15.44 30.79 11.25
C HIS A 1087 15.13 32.23 11.60
N GLN A 1088 15.38 32.60 12.85
CA GLN A 1088 15.25 33.95 13.35
C GLN A 1088 16.62 34.66 13.30
N PRO A 1089 16.69 35.96 12.97
CA PRO A 1089 17.96 36.66 12.86
C PRO A 1089 18.60 36.87 14.24
N ALA A 1090 19.92 36.70 14.34
CA ALA A 1090 20.69 37.01 15.55
C ALA A 1090 20.83 38.54 15.71
N LEU A 1091 20.36 39.08 16.85
CA LEU A 1091 20.25 40.53 17.05
C LEU A 1091 20.87 40.99 18.37
N ARG A 1092 21.52 42.15 18.34
CA ARG A 1092 22.08 42.82 19.53
C ARG A 1092 21.61 44.27 19.61
N TYR A 1093 21.32 44.76 20.81
CA TYR A 1093 21.18 46.20 21.06
C TYR A 1093 22.58 46.81 21.22
N GLY A 1094 23.00 47.65 20.27
CA GLY A 1094 24.36 48.22 20.23
C GLY A 1094 24.42 49.69 20.67
N ARG A 1095 25.61 50.12 21.11
CA ARG A 1095 25.97 51.53 21.29
C ARG A 1095 27.45 51.77 21.01
N MET A 1096 27.79 52.98 20.60
CA MET A 1096 29.18 53.44 20.56
C MET A 1096 29.49 54.30 21.79
N VAL A 1097 30.71 54.20 22.32
CA VAL A 1097 31.15 54.89 23.54
C VAL A 1097 32.53 55.49 23.36
N LEU A 1098 32.73 56.71 23.86
CA LEU A 1098 34.04 57.36 23.90
C LEU A 1098 34.50 57.56 25.34
N GLY A 1099 35.75 57.20 25.63
CA GLY A 1099 36.36 57.46 26.93
C GLY A 1099 36.72 58.93 27.12
N SER A 1100 36.40 59.49 28.28
CA SER A 1100 36.88 60.83 28.66
C SER A 1100 38.38 60.82 28.91
N SER A 1101 39.06 61.91 28.56
CA SER A 1101 40.52 62.00 28.58
C SER A 1101 40.99 63.32 29.20
N GLY A 1102 42.12 63.30 29.91
CA GLY A 1102 42.64 64.49 30.59
C GLY A 1102 44.15 64.54 30.68
N GLY A 1103 44.73 65.73 30.47
CA GLY A 1103 46.18 65.92 30.50
C GLY A 1103 46.61 67.38 30.60
N GLN A 1104 47.87 67.64 30.30
CA GLN A 1104 48.45 68.98 30.38
C GLN A 1104 47.88 69.89 29.26
N SER A 1105 47.93 71.21 29.44
CA SER A 1105 47.55 72.15 28.37
C SER A 1105 48.47 71.95 27.15
N GLY A 1106 47.92 72.10 25.94
CA GLY A 1106 48.68 71.90 24.71
C GLY A 1106 49.03 70.44 24.37
N SER A 1107 48.57 69.47 25.18
CA SER A 1107 48.82 68.05 24.91
C SER A 1107 47.79 67.44 23.95
N GLU A 1108 48.19 66.34 23.30
CA GLU A 1108 47.30 65.48 22.53
C GLU A 1108 46.83 64.35 23.45
N LEU A 1109 45.51 64.14 23.55
CA LEU A 1109 44.91 63.15 24.45
C LEU A 1109 44.31 62.00 23.64
N THR A 1110 44.76 60.77 23.89
CA THR A 1110 44.15 59.57 23.30
C THR A 1110 42.75 59.35 23.86
N VAL A 1111 41.76 59.28 22.99
CA VAL A 1111 40.35 59.02 23.30
C VAL A 1111 40.04 57.57 22.90
N PRO A 1112 39.91 56.62 23.84
CA PRO A 1112 39.54 55.26 23.48
C PRO A 1112 38.09 55.21 23.02
N LEU A 1113 37.83 54.59 21.87
CA LEU A 1113 36.49 54.30 21.37
C LEU A 1113 36.20 52.80 21.51
N ARG A 1114 34.99 52.49 21.97
CA ARG A 1114 34.45 51.13 22.04
C ARG A 1114 33.06 51.09 21.43
N VAL A 1115 32.75 50.00 20.74
CA VAL A 1115 31.40 49.61 20.36
C VAL A 1115 30.99 48.49 21.31
N GLU A 1116 29.89 48.71 22.00
CA GLU A 1116 29.38 47.85 23.05
C GLU A 1116 27.98 47.35 22.67
N TYR A 1117 27.57 46.22 23.23
CA TYR A 1117 26.19 45.74 23.17
C TYR A 1117 25.68 45.37 24.56
N TRP A 1118 24.35 45.35 24.70
CA TRP A 1118 23.68 44.89 25.92
C TRP A 1118 23.65 43.36 25.95
N ASP A 1119 24.31 42.75 26.94
CA ASP A 1119 24.38 41.29 27.13
C ASP A 1119 23.16 40.70 27.86
N GLY A 1120 22.14 41.53 28.13
CA GLY A 1120 20.98 41.20 28.96
C GLY A 1120 21.04 41.79 30.37
N ALA A 1121 22.23 42.15 30.86
CA ALA A 1121 22.43 42.72 32.20
C ALA A 1121 23.31 43.98 32.23
N GLN A 1122 24.27 44.11 31.33
CA GLN A 1122 25.19 45.23 31.23
C GLN A 1122 25.69 45.41 29.79
N PHE A 1123 26.37 46.53 29.53
CA PHE A 1123 27.06 46.73 28.27
C PHE A 1123 28.46 46.12 28.29
N VAL A 1124 28.78 45.33 27.26
CA VAL A 1124 30.08 44.69 27.05
C VAL A 1124 30.59 44.99 25.63
N ILE A 1125 31.91 44.87 25.39
CA ILE A 1125 32.50 45.15 24.08
C ILE A 1125 32.01 44.14 23.05
N ASN A 1126 31.64 44.61 21.85
CA ASN A 1126 31.32 43.72 20.74
C ASN A 1126 32.58 43.36 19.93
N ASP A 1127 33.29 42.30 20.33
CA ASP A 1127 34.51 41.84 19.65
C ASP A 1127 34.25 41.21 18.27
N ASP A 1128 32.99 40.89 17.96
CA ASP A 1128 32.52 40.46 16.64
C ASP A 1128 32.49 41.58 15.59
N ASP A 1129 32.53 42.86 16.02
CA ASP A 1129 32.37 44.01 15.15
C ASP A 1129 33.71 44.52 14.59
N ASN A 1130 33.90 44.35 13.28
CA ASN A 1130 35.02 44.91 12.53
C ASN A 1130 34.54 45.86 11.41
N ASN A 1131 33.29 46.32 11.48
CA ASN A 1131 32.64 47.08 10.42
C ASN A 1131 32.31 48.51 10.85
N SER A 1132 31.85 48.70 12.09
CA SER A 1132 31.35 49.99 12.58
C SER A 1132 32.34 51.13 12.35
N LYS A 1133 31.84 52.23 11.77
CA LYS A 1133 32.69 53.30 11.21
C LYS A 1133 32.77 54.53 12.11
N LEU A 1134 33.91 55.21 12.09
CA LEU A 1134 34.08 56.53 12.68
C LEU A 1134 34.79 57.50 11.72
N ASN A 1135 34.57 58.80 11.92
CA ASN A 1135 35.25 59.87 11.20
C ASN A 1135 35.43 61.09 12.10
N SER A 1136 36.67 61.58 12.20
CA SER A 1136 37.05 62.71 13.07
C SER A 1136 37.18 64.04 12.33
N LEU A 1137 36.84 64.13 11.04
CA LEU A 1137 36.81 65.41 10.31
C LEU A 1137 35.74 66.33 10.90
N ALA A 1138 35.96 67.65 10.83
CA ALA A 1138 35.05 68.65 11.40
C ALA A 1138 33.59 68.53 10.94
N GLY A 1139 33.35 68.01 9.73
CA GLY A 1139 32.01 67.73 9.22
C GLY A 1139 31.26 66.62 9.97
N TYR A 1140 31.95 65.71 10.66
CA TYR A 1140 31.40 64.54 11.35
C TYR A 1140 31.45 64.67 12.88
N VAL A 1141 31.73 65.86 13.41
CA VAL A 1141 31.95 66.08 14.84
C VAL A 1141 31.04 67.21 15.34
N CYS A 1142 30.48 67.03 16.54
CA CYS A 1142 29.94 68.16 17.31
C CYS A 1142 30.92 68.57 18.39
N LYS A 1143 31.00 69.87 18.68
CA LYS A 1143 31.86 70.45 19.71
C LYS A 1143 31.06 71.35 20.64
N GLN A 1144 31.29 71.21 21.94
CA GLN A 1144 30.86 72.15 22.97
C GLN A 1144 32.04 72.51 23.85
N THR A 1145 32.36 73.80 23.93
CA THR A 1145 33.32 74.29 24.94
C THR A 1145 32.57 74.45 26.26
N ILE A 1146 32.80 73.54 27.21
CA ILE A 1146 32.18 73.58 28.55
C ILE A 1146 32.80 74.72 29.36
N TRP A 1147 34.13 74.85 29.29
CA TRP A 1147 34.89 75.87 29.99
C TRP A 1147 36.22 76.16 29.29
N SER A 1148 36.69 77.40 29.28
CA SER A 1148 38.01 77.79 28.78
C SER A 1148 38.52 79.04 29.50
N GLU A 1149 39.83 79.13 29.75
CA GLU A 1149 40.48 80.35 30.24
C GLU A 1149 40.58 81.46 29.15
N GLY A 1150 40.37 81.12 27.88
CA GLY A 1150 40.37 82.03 26.73
C GLY A 1150 38.99 82.26 26.11
N THR A 1151 38.89 83.21 25.16
CA THR A 1151 37.60 83.58 24.51
C THR A 1151 37.23 82.72 23.29
N THR A 1152 38.19 82.03 22.67
CA THR A 1152 37.97 81.13 21.52
C THR A 1152 38.91 79.94 21.59
N SER A 1153 38.40 78.74 21.32
CA SER A 1153 39.20 77.50 21.28
C SER A 1153 39.04 76.79 19.94
N ASN A 1154 40.15 76.40 19.33
CA ASN A 1154 40.17 75.61 18.09
C ASN A 1154 40.45 74.11 18.28
N SER A 1155 40.37 73.61 19.51
CA SER A 1155 40.50 72.16 19.80
C SER A 1155 39.58 71.30 18.92
N ALA A 1156 40.08 70.15 18.52
CA ALA A 1156 39.45 69.27 17.54
C ALA A 1156 39.79 67.80 17.78
N LEU A 1157 38.94 66.90 17.27
CA LEU A 1157 39.26 65.48 17.17
C LEU A 1157 40.14 65.20 15.93
N SER A 1158 40.98 64.18 16.04
CA SER A 1158 41.82 63.66 14.95
C SER A 1158 42.03 62.15 15.11
N GLY A 1159 42.70 61.52 14.15
CA GLY A 1159 43.01 60.08 14.19
C GLY A 1159 42.25 59.26 13.15
N ALA A 1160 41.03 59.67 12.78
CA ALA A 1160 40.18 58.98 11.79
C ALA A 1160 39.75 59.95 10.67
N THR A 1161 40.69 60.41 9.84
CA THR A 1161 40.44 61.42 8.79
C THR A 1161 39.75 60.87 7.53
N THR A 1162 39.59 59.55 7.45
CA THR A 1162 38.73 58.84 6.50
C THR A 1162 37.72 58.03 7.30
N SER A 1163 36.59 57.64 6.68
CA SER A 1163 35.69 56.67 7.31
C SER A 1163 36.47 55.39 7.58
N THR A 1164 36.76 55.15 8.85
CA THR A 1164 37.64 54.07 9.34
C THR A 1164 36.76 53.10 10.12
N SER A 1165 36.99 51.80 10.02
CA SER A 1165 36.25 50.81 10.81
C SER A 1165 36.97 50.51 12.12
N VAL A 1166 36.21 50.15 13.14
CA VAL A 1166 36.73 49.56 14.38
C VAL A 1166 37.35 48.19 14.11
N THR A 1167 38.14 47.69 15.06
CA THR A 1167 38.67 46.31 15.04
C THR A 1167 38.34 45.66 16.36
N MET A 1168 37.63 44.53 16.34
CA MET A 1168 37.08 43.86 17.52
C MET A 1168 36.35 44.83 18.45
N GLY A 1169 35.51 45.69 17.88
CA GLY A 1169 34.74 46.69 18.60
C GLY A 1169 35.55 47.87 19.15
N GLU A 1170 36.87 47.94 18.94
CA GLU A 1170 37.71 48.99 19.53
C GLU A 1170 38.40 49.88 18.49
N TYR A 1171 38.71 51.11 18.89
CA TYR A 1171 39.60 52.01 18.16
C TYR A 1171 40.36 52.94 19.11
N ASP A 1172 41.69 52.83 19.13
CA ASP A 1172 42.58 53.49 20.09
C ASP A 1172 43.41 54.65 19.49
N GLN A 1173 43.27 54.90 18.18
CA GLN A 1173 44.02 55.95 17.48
C GLN A 1173 43.29 57.29 17.44
N LEU A 1174 42.10 57.40 18.01
CA LEU A 1174 41.34 58.65 18.09
C LEU A 1174 41.97 59.57 19.15
N LYS A 1175 42.10 60.86 18.82
CA LYS A 1175 42.78 61.83 19.68
C LYS A 1175 42.04 63.15 19.76
N ALA A 1176 42.01 63.75 20.95
CA ALA A 1176 41.57 65.11 21.17
C ALA A 1176 42.80 66.03 21.24
N ASN A 1177 42.86 67.00 20.31
CA ASN A 1177 43.92 67.99 20.25
C ASN A 1177 43.49 69.26 20.98
N ALA A 1178 44.36 69.77 21.85
CA ALA A 1178 44.19 71.06 22.51
C ALA A 1178 44.19 72.22 21.50
N ASP A 1179 43.87 73.42 21.96
CA ASP A 1179 44.07 74.64 21.19
C ASP A 1179 45.51 74.74 20.62
N THR A 1180 45.61 74.93 19.30
CA THR A 1180 46.87 74.98 18.55
C THR A 1180 47.42 76.39 18.40
N VAL A 1181 46.63 77.42 18.72
CA VAL A 1181 47.02 78.84 18.70
C VAL A 1181 47.66 79.24 20.02
N ASP A 1182 47.15 78.73 21.15
CA ASP A 1182 47.71 78.94 22.48
C ASP A 1182 47.73 77.65 23.33
N SER A 1183 48.90 77.00 23.34
CA SER A 1183 49.18 75.77 24.10
C SER A 1183 49.10 75.91 25.64
N THR A 1184 48.92 77.12 26.17
CA THR A 1184 48.74 77.36 27.61
C THR A 1184 47.27 77.37 28.04
N VAL A 1185 46.34 77.40 27.07
CA VAL A 1185 44.90 77.43 27.35
C VAL A 1185 44.50 76.18 28.12
N ARG A 1186 43.89 76.42 29.28
CA ARG A 1186 43.17 75.39 30.03
C ARG A 1186 41.73 75.42 29.57
N GLU A 1187 41.23 74.26 29.17
CA GLU A 1187 39.89 74.13 28.64
C GLU A 1187 39.31 72.74 28.90
N GLN A 1188 37.99 72.68 28.96
CA GLN A 1188 37.22 71.46 28.98
C GLN A 1188 36.24 71.51 27.81
N VAL A 1189 36.37 70.53 26.92
CA VAL A 1189 35.62 70.47 25.66
C VAL A 1189 34.95 69.11 25.55
N ARG A 1190 33.67 69.11 25.20
CA ARG A 1190 32.94 67.90 24.86
C ARG A 1190 32.87 67.76 23.34
N PHE A 1191 33.23 66.58 22.86
CA PHE A 1191 33.13 66.21 21.45
C PHE A 1191 32.11 65.07 21.29
N TRP A 1192 31.36 65.08 20.20
CA TRP A 1192 30.52 63.97 19.75
C TRP A 1192 30.95 63.51 18.36
N LEU A 1193 30.92 62.21 18.09
CA LEU A 1193 31.06 61.67 16.72
C LEU A 1193 29.67 61.48 16.10
N ARG A 1194 29.41 62.11 14.96
CA ARG A 1194 28.08 62.09 14.33
C ARG A 1194 27.79 60.75 13.67
N LEU A 1195 26.89 59.97 14.26
CA LEU A 1195 26.49 58.65 13.78
C LEU A 1195 25.28 58.71 12.84
N ASP A 1196 24.22 59.42 13.23
CA ASP A 1196 23.10 59.75 12.35
C ASP A 1196 22.34 60.99 12.79
N ASP A 1197 22.14 61.91 11.85
CA ASP A 1197 21.36 63.15 12.02
C ASP A 1197 21.13 63.79 10.64
N THR A 1198 20.81 62.97 9.63
CA THR A 1198 20.50 63.47 8.29
C THR A 1198 19.00 63.67 8.14
N PRO A 1199 18.53 64.77 7.51
CA PRO A 1199 17.08 65.04 7.36
C PRO A 1199 16.30 63.91 6.66
N SER A 1200 16.99 63.02 5.92
CA SER A 1200 16.43 61.86 5.25
C SER A 1200 15.99 60.72 6.19
N THR A 1201 16.53 60.63 7.41
CA THR A 1201 16.14 59.57 8.36
C THR A 1201 14.98 59.97 9.26
N GLY A 1202 14.54 61.24 9.21
CA GLY A 1202 13.44 61.76 10.04
C GLY A 1202 13.76 61.86 11.54
N HIS A 1203 14.95 61.43 11.95
CA HIS A 1203 15.48 61.51 13.31
C HIS A 1203 16.35 62.75 13.50
N THR A 1204 16.31 63.38 14.68
CA THR A 1204 17.23 64.45 15.08
C THR A 1204 17.80 64.17 16.45
N SER A 1205 19.13 64.07 16.51
CA SER A 1205 19.82 63.76 17.76
C SER A 1205 19.80 64.98 18.72
N PRO A 1206 19.57 64.79 20.04
CA PRO A 1206 19.35 65.90 20.99
C PRO A 1206 20.45 66.98 21.02
N GLN A 1207 21.72 66.58 20.91
CA GLN A 1207 22.89 67.46 20.94
C GLN A 1207 22.91 68.50 19.82
N VAL A 1208 22.23 68.26 18.70
CA VAL A 1208 22.26 69.14 17.52
C VAL A 1208 21.47 70.42 17.75
N THR A 1209 20.45 70.35 18.60
CA THR A 1209 19.61 71.50 18.97
C THR A 1209 20.01 72.12 20.31
N ARG A 1210 21.01 71.54 21.00
CA ARG A 1210 21.46 71.97 22.31
C ARG A 1210 22.25 73.28 22.23
N SER A 1211 21.88 74.24 23.07
CA SER A 1211 22.53 75.56 23.11
C SER A 1211 24.03 75.43 23.45
N GLY A 1212 24.89 76.15 22.71
CA GLY A 1212 26.34 76.13 22.90
C GLY A 1212 27.06 74.94 22.24
N VAL A 1213 26.34 74.08 21.50
CA VAL A 1213 26.91 73.00 20.70
C VAL A 1213 26.97 73.43 19.23
N SER A 1214 28.12 73.19 18.57
CA SER A 1214 28.29 73.39 17.13
C SER A 1214 28.57 72.05 16.47
N CYS A 1215 27.72 71.63 15.54
CA CYS A 1215 27.82 70.36 14.83
C CYS A 1215 28.23 70.56 13.37
N GLY A 1216 29.07 69.65 12.86
CA GLY A 1216 29.25 69.47 11.42
C GLY A 1216 27.97 68.99 10.71
N ALA A 1217 27.97 68.98 9.37
CA ALA A 1217 26.79 68.64 8.56
C ALA A 1217 26.73 67.18 8.08
N SER A 1218 27.76 66.37 8.30
CA SER A 1218 27.87 64.96 7.86
C SER A 1218 27.76 63.98 9.03
N ALA A 1219 27.40 62.73 8.73
CA ALA A 1219 27.28 61.64 9.69
C ALA A 1219 27.68 60.31 9.03
N THR A 1220 27.98 59.28 9.83
CA THR A 1220 28.40 57.96 9.32
C THR A 1220 27.25 57.01 8.93
N ALA A 1221 26.00 57.43 9.11
CA ALA A 1221 24.78 56.65 8.86
C ALA A 1221 24.70 55.35 9.68
N GLN A 1222 24.89 55.45 11.01
CA GLN A 1222 24.83 54.32 11.95
C GLN A 1222 23.96 54.66 13.18
N PRO A 1223 22.67 55.01 12.98
CA PRO A 1223 21.78 55.39 14.10
C PRO A 1223 21.64 54.31 15.15
N TRP A 1224 21.76 53.03 14.77
CA TRP A 1224 21.67 51.86 15.66
C TRP A 1224 22.73 51.81 16.77
N LEU A 1225 23.76 52.67 16.73
CA LEU A 1225 24.79 52.79 17.77
C LEU A 1225 24.66 54.06 18.64
N GLN A 1226 23.61 54.85 18.45
CA GLN A 1226 23.27 55.96 19.35
C GLN A 1226 22.60 55.42 20.62
N TYR A 1227 22.71 56.15 21.73
CA TYR A 1227 22.16 55.72 23.01
C TYR A 1227 21.58 56.90 23.80
N ASN A 1228 20.58 56.63 24.62
CA ASN A 1228 19.92 57.65 25.44
C ASN A 1228 20.72 57.98 26.71
N TRP A 1229 21.85 58.64 26.55
CA TRP A 1229 22.77 58.95 27.66
C TRP A 1229 22.19 59.95 28.68
N SER A 1230 21.42 60.94 28.24
CA SER A 1230 20.92 62.04 29.09
C SER A 1230 19.41 61.99 29.36
N SER A 1231 18.72 60.91 28.99
CA SER A 1231 17.24 60.80 29.06
C SER A 1231 16.48 61.82 28.20
N ASP A 1232 17.15 62.43 27.22
CA ASP A 1232 16.56 63.42 26.29
C ASP A 1232 16.37 62.85 24.86
N GLY A 1233 16.66 61.55 24.66
CA GLY A 1233 16.68 60.89 23.35
C GLY A 1233 18.03 60.26 23.04
N ASP A 1234 18.06 59.40 22.03
CA ASP A 1234 19.27 58.74 21.55
C ASP A 1234 20.23 59.80 20.98
N GLU A 1235 21.35 60.01 21.66
CA GLU A 1235 22.38 60.97 21.25
C GLU A 1235 23.64 60.26 20.74
N ASP A 1236 24.41 60.98 19.93
CA ASP A 1236 25.71 60.51 19.43
C ASP A 1236 26.69 60.23 20.60
N PRO A 1237 27.68 59.34 20.42
CA PRO A 1237 28.69 59.06 21.44
C PRO A 1237 29.53 60.30 21.73
N SER A 1238 29.71 60.63 23.00
CA SER A 1238 30.42 61.84 23.42
C SER A 1238 31.59 61.57 24.37
N THR A 1239 32.61 62.44 24.33
CA THR A 1239 33.75 62.43 25.24
C THR A 1239 34.02 63.81 25.79
N VAL A 1240 34.46 63.91 27.05
CA VAL A 1240 34.98 65.14 27.63
C VAL A 1240 36.51 65.08 27.65
N ALA A 1241 37.13 66.01 26.91
CA ALA A 1241 38.56 66.24 26.92
C ALA A 1241 38.89 67.42 27.83
N THR A 1242 39.75 67.20 28.84
CA THR A 1242 40.18 68.25 29.78
C THR A 1242 41.67 68.53 29.61
N PHE A 1243 41.99 69.72 29.12
CA PHE A 1243 43.34 70.21 28.92
C PHE A 1243 43.73 71.18 30.05
N GLY A 1244 44.87 70.94 30.70
CA GLY A 1244 45.36 71.81 31.78
C GLY A 1244 45.18 71.24 33.20
N ILE A 1245 45.19 69.91 33.35
CA ILE A 1245 45.24 69.24 34.65
C ILE A 1245 46.69 69.27 35.16
N PHE A 1246 46.93 69.96 36.29
CA PHE A 1246 48.26 70.10 36.87
C PHE A 1246 48.64 68.84 37.67
N ARG A 1247 49.59 68.03 37.17
CA ARG A 1247 50.26 67.02 38.01
C ARG A 1247 51.21 67.75 38.96
N GLY A 1248 50.96 67.67 40.26
CA GLY A 1248 51.95 68.08 41.26
C GLY A 1248 53.23 67.24 41.15
N ASN A 1249 54.33 67.76 41.71
CA ASN A 1249 55.70 67.21 41.72
C ASN A 1249 55.79 65.66 41.68
N ASP A 1250 56.61 65.11 40.78
CA ASP A 1250 56.82 63.69 40.41
C ASP A 1250 57.33 62.74 41.54
N LYS A 1251 57.18 63.10 42.82
CA LYS A 1251 57.63 62.30 43.98
C LYS A 1251 56.49 61.79 44.88
N ILE A 1252 55.28 61.58 44.35
CA ILE A 1252 54.18 60.98 45.10
C ILE A 1252 53.74 59.68 44.41
N ILE A 1253 53.94 58.55 45.09
CA ILE A 1253 53.79 57.19 44.55
C ILE A 1253 52.38 56.59 44.76
N PHE A 1254 51.42 57.34 45.32
CA PHE A 1254 50.00 56.99 45.29
C PHE A 1254 49.12 58.22 45.51
N ARG A 1255 48.14 58.44 44.63
CA ARG A 1255 47.02 59.35 44.86
C ARG A 1255 45.73 58.57 44.59
N ARG A 1256 44.96 58.30 45.65
CA ARG A 1256 43.62 57.69 45.56
C ARG A 1256 42.65 58.85 45.36
N GLU A 1257 42.17 59.08 44.14
CA GLU A 1257 41.04 59.98 43.91
C GLU A 1257 39.77 59.15 43.66
N SER A 1258 38.82 59.30 44.57
CA SER A 1258 37.42 58.90 44.40
C SER A 1258 36.60 60.19 44.26
N GLY A 1259 35.80 60.29 43.20
CA GLY A 1259 34.69 61.25 43.10
C GLY A 1259 35.02 62.67 42.62
N LEU A 1260 35.45 62.83 41.36
CA LEU A 1260 35.55 64.15 40.71
C LEU A 1260 34.75 64.20 39.40
N VAL A 1261 33.44 64.01 39.55
CA VAL A 1261 32.40 64.59 38.69
C VAL A 1261 31.23 64.95 39.61
N GLY A 1262 30.93 66.24 39.69
CA GLY A 1262 29.78 66.79 40.40
C GLY A 1262 28.84 67.43 39.39
N LEU A 1263 27.59 66.98 39.47
CA LEU A 1263 26.35 67.42 38.79
C LEU A 1263 26.34 67.39 37.26
#